data_AF-A0A078B4K1-F1
#
_entry.id   AF-A0A078B4K1-F1
#
_cell.length_a   1.000
_cell.length_b   1.000
_cell.length_c   1.000
_cell.angle_alpha   90.00
_cell.angle_beta   90.00
_cell.angle_gamma   90.00
#
_symmetry.space_group_name_H-M   'P 1'
#
loop_
_entity.id
_entity.type
_entity.pdbx_description
1 polymer ?
#
loop_
_entity_poly.entity_id
_entity_poly.type
_entity_poly.pdbx_seq_one_letter_code
_entity_poly.pdbx_strand_id
1 'polypeptide(L)'
;MQLRCCKQQKLRGFKLTHLPQKFQHFRVQWIYSGRKMKNQKKDQSMPKEERNKLRKDQEMEDQSQQNKDISSVFQQKMVSATFAFYYDYPVGIDTPVYIMGEFNKWEPAMMERVADQIFYYETKVLSGYKYRFNFNVGGSIATDSYQDREQDQNDQYVNFKYIVKSAESDEVNETKIDPLILQKLPLFVHPELKPVREEDLKQIQLKDAELEETTAHVTNEVLQNLQNDDDGAKIQILSLLLRRNRYVLSKLENLRKIRKFAEASTNSEVIQSSSEQTSNFEEENLKIAKAIKFLIRSRIARSINQSEYYYINSFRGDTNELVLRRVYDNSGILLNDNQASEFNVVNANESYFLESFQVLSKEDERQFRNDLINNKAHTLLIRYKVNITDYGYYQSKECQPVELQPQLPIDQYTYNIDQSNYFVYRVSRGEYGEVKNEAYRVEEEARNAQDRYLQFYTNEVASNILNIFHMHIDDTSEQVAYEAYYLNENQSTQDFIDFSGSNINYKIFVKDQRIHGVLYQKGSEPAKELRFYEYRFNKGTYANVDYSNKLEYSTENLLAQVVEIPIGILVSQDQNVAANYPQVQLQHNPYGFCALRCLHQSLGGYVDVNVLSVDSGESLLESQEKIALPPCLMNDPQWDKKEKYISKLQLDDWTPIDITQN
;
A
#
# COMPACT_ATOMS: atom_id res chain seq x y z
N MET A 1 -16.57 35.73 -14.13
CA MET A 1 -17.88 36.13 -14.70
C MET A 1 -18.63 34.85 -15.07
N GLN A 2 -19.89 34.70 -14.63
CA GLN A 2 -20.87 33.64 -14.97
C GLN A 2 -20.42 32.16 -15.07
N LEU A 3 -20.93 31.34 -14.16
CA LEU A 3 -21.11 29.89 -14.32
C LEU A 3 -22.14 29.58 -15.43
N ARG A 4 -22.04 28.40 -16.08
CA ARG A 4 -23.19 27.76 -16.77
C ARG A 4 -23.18 26.24 -16.64
N CYS A 5 -24.35 25.68 -16.32
CA CYS A 5 -24.61 24.24 -16.28
C CYS A 5 -25.19 23.72 -17.60
N CYS A 6 -24.99 22.43 -17.87
CA CYS A 6 -25.97 21.52 -18.49
C CYS A 6 -25.56 20.08 -18.12
N LYS A 7 -26.32 19.30 -17.35
CA LYS A 7 -27.66 18.70 -17.52
C LYS A 7 -27.63 17.28 -18.14
N GLN A 8 -28.24 16.35 -17.41
CA GLN A 8 -28.36 14.91 -17.72
C GLN A 8 -29.39 14.62 -18.84
N GLN A 9 -29.33 13.41 -19.41
CA GLN A 9 -30.46 12.74 -20.05
C GLN A 9 -30.65 11.31 -19.52
N LYS A 10 -31.88 10.78 -19.60
CA LYS A 10 -32.30 9.45 -19.11
C LYS A 10 -32.88 8.59 -20.25
N LEU A 11 -32.53 7.30 -20.28
CA LEU A 11 -33.31 6.18 -20.85
C LEU A 11 -33.12 4.99 -19.87
N ARG A 12 -34.16 4.31 -19.34
CA ARG A 12 -35.13 3.38 -19.98
C ARG A 12 -34.43 2.19 -20.67
N GLY A 13 -34.63 0.90 -20.32
CA GLY A 13 -35.35 0.28 -19.18
C GLY A 13 -36.20 -0.96 -19.58
N PHE A 14 -36.01 -2.11 -18.91
CA PHE A 14 -36.81 -3.35 -19.00
C PHE A 14 -36.84 -4.00 -17.59
N LYS A 15 -37.98 -4.33 -16.94
CA LYS A 15 -39.09 -5.28 -17.18
C LYS A 15 -38.88 -6.68 -16.52
N LEU A 16 -39.86 -7.10 -15.72
CA LEU A 16 -39.84 -8.26 -14.80
C LEU A 16 -40.58 -9.50 -15.33
N THR A 17 -40.06 -10.68 -14.97
CA THR A 17 -40.67 -12.03 -14.95
C THR A 17 -39.79 -12.93 -14.03
N HIS A 18 -40.24 -13.99 -13.35
CA HIS A 18 -41.59 -14.52 -13.06
C HIS A 18 -41.57 -15.23 -11.68
N LEU A 19 -42.74 -15.56 -11.10
CA LEU A 19 -42.92 -16.44 -9.93
C LEU A 19 -43.78 -17.67 -10.31
N PRO A 20 -43.69 -18.83 -9.62
CA PRO A 20 -44.82 -19.18 -8.74
C PRO A 20 -44.49 -19.99 -7.46
N GLN A 21 -45.49 -20.07 -6.58
CA GLN A 21 -45.53 -20.67 -5.23
C GLN A 21 -45.67 -22.22 -5.23
N LYS A 22 -45.56 -22.88 -4.04
CA LYS A 22 -46.71 -23.55 -3.35
C LYS A 22 -46.38 -24.36 -2.07
N PHE A 23 -47.17 -24.12 -1.01
CA PHE A 23 -47.66 -25.05 0.05
C PHE A 23 -46.65 -25.84 0.95
N GLN A 24 -47.01 -26.42 2.12
CA GLN A 24 -48.29 -26.54 2.85
C GLN A 24 -48.11 -26.55 4.40
N HIS A 25 -49.21 -26.42 5.16
CA HIS A 25 -49.26 -26.57 6.63
C HIS A 25 -49.27 -28.03 7.12
N PHE A 26 -48.92 -28.25 8.40
CA PHE A 26 -49.60 -29.23 9.24
C PHE A 26 -49.87 -28.68 10.67
N ARG A 27 -50.91 -29.21 11.33
CA ARG A 27 -51.41 -28.79 12.65
C ARG A 27 -52.04 -29.99 13.36
N VAL A 28 -51.79 -30.19 14.65
CA VAL A 28 -52.46 -31.22 15.47
C VAL A 28 -52.90 -30.62 16.81
N GLN A 29 -54.11 -30.96 17.25
CA GLN A 29 -54.63 -30.70 18.60
C GLN A 29 -54.94 -32.05 19.28
N TRP A 30 -54.93 -32.06 20.61
CA TRP A 30 -55.73 -33.00 21.41
C TRP A 30 -56.38 -32.27 22.61
N ILE A 31 -57.49 -32.82 23.12
CA ILE A 31 -58.46 -32.16 24.03
C ILE A 31 -58.90 -33.18 25.12
N TYR A 32 -59.69 -32.73 26.10
CA TYR A 32 -60.38 -33.42 27.22
C TYR A 32 -59.57 -33.43 28.53
N SER A 33 -59.94 -32.74 29.62
CA SER A 33 -61.20 -32.56 30.39
C SER A 33 -61.49 -33.68 31.40
N GLY A 34 -61.99 -33.35 32.60
CA GLY A 34 -62.32 -34.32 33.66
C GLY A 34 -63.56 -33.96 34.50
N ARG A 35 -63.94 -34.81 35.47
CA ARG A 35 -65.05 -34.59 36.43
C ARG A 35 -64.97 -35.52 37.67
N LYS A 36 -65.29 -34.96 38.86
CA LYS A 36 -66.10 -35.46 40.03
C LYS A 36 -66.10 -36.98 40.35
N MET A 37 -66.13 -37.48 41.61
CA MET A 37 -66.46 -36.95 42.96
C MET A 37 -65.83 -37.92 44.04
N LYS A 38 -66.19 -38.14 45.33
CA LYS A 38 -67.31 -37.80 46.26
C LYS A 38 -66.91 -38.11 47.74
N ASN A 39 -67.38 -37.33 48.74
CA ASN A 39 -67.47 -37.65 50.21
C ASN A 39 -66.12 -37.94 50.96
N GLN A 40 -65.98 -37.91 52.30
CA GLN A 40 -66.90 -37.64 53.44
C GLN A 40 -66.15 -36.97 54.64
N LYS A 41 -66.84 -36.61 55.74
CA LYS A 41 -66.31 -35.83 56.89
C LYS A 41 -65.46 -36.62 57.91
N LYS A 42 -64.41 -36.00 58.48
CA LYS A 42 -64.18 -35.88 59.94
C LYS A 42 -63.06 -34.89 60.30
N ASP A 43 -62.95 -34.55 61.58
CA ASP A 43 -62.10 -33.51 62.17
C ASP A 43 -60.60 -33.87 62.23
N GLN A 44 -59.71 -32.89 62.05
CA GLN A 44 -58.50 -32.69 62.87
C GLN A 44 -57.77 -31.36 62.55
N SER A 45 -56.76 -31.03 63.37
CA SER A 45 -55.95 -29.80 63.31
C SER A 45 -55.21 -29.58 61.98
N MET A 46 -55.02 -28.31 61.57
CA MET A 46 -54.20 -27.93 60.40
C MET A 46 -52.85 -28.69 60.36
N PRO A 47 -52.53 -29.41 59.27
CA PRO A 47 -51.24 -30.05 59.09
C PRO A 47 -50.07 -29.06 59.09
N LYS A 48 -48.86 -29.57 59.39
CA LYS A 48 -47.61 -28.79 59.24
C LYS A 48 -47.41 -28.28 57.81
N GLU A 49 -47.95 -28.96 56.80
CA GLU A 49 -47.86 -28.57 55.40
C GLU A 49 -48.69 -27.32 55.06
N GLU A 50 -49.88 -27.14 55.66
CA GLU A 50 -50.65 -25.90 55.48
C GLU A 50 -49.98 -24.71 56.18
N ARG A 51 -49.40 -24.91 57.38
CA ARG A 51 -48.56 -23.88 58.02
C ARG A 51 -47.31 -23.53 57.22
N ASN A 52 -46.68 -24.52 56.57
CA ASN A 52 -45.52 -24.26 55.71
C ASN A 52 -45.90 -23.64 54.37
N LYS A 53 -47.11 -23.87 53.85
CA LYS A 53 -47.67 -23.12 52.71
C LYS A 53 -47.92 -21.67 53.09
N LEU A 54 -48.75 -21.41 54.10
CA LEU A 54 -49.08 -20.04 54.53
C LEU A 54 -47.83 -19.18 54.76
N ARG A 55 -46.77 -19.78 55.35
CA ARG A 55 -45.52 -19.07 55.59
C ARG A 55 -44.71 -18.79 54.32
N LYS A 56 -44.66 -19.74 53.37
CA LYS A 56 -44.04 -19.51 52.05
C LYS A 56 -44.84 -18.54 51.18
N ASP A 57 -46.16 -18.57 51.28
CA ASP A 57 -47.05 -17.67 50.55
C ASP A 57 -46.86 -16.23 51.08
N GLN A 58 -46.75 -16.03 52.40
CA GLN A 58 -46.40 -14.74 53.01
C GLN A 58 -44.97 -14.28 52.67
N GLU A 59 -43.97 -15.17 52.75
CA GLU A 59 -42.58 -14.85 52.38
C GLU A 59 -42.44 -14.51 50.87
N MET A 60 -43.31 -15.06 50.00
CA MET A 60 -43.41 -14.65 48.60
C MET A 60 -44.20 -13.34 48.40
N GLU A 61 -45.19 -13.01 49.25
CA GLU A 61 -45.88 -11.72 49.17
C GLU A 61 -44.91 -10.55 49.47
N ASP A 62 -44.13 -10.63 50.55
CA ASP A 62 -43.10 -9.62 50.90
C ASP A 62 -42.05 -9.45 49.77
N GLN A 63 -41.52 -10.56 49.22
CA GLN A 63 -40.58 -10.51 48.10
C GLN A 63 -41.21 -10.00 46.79
N SER A 64 -42.53 -10.18 46.61
CA SER A 64 -43.25 -9.58 45.49
C SER A 64 -43.42 -8.07 45.66
N GLN A 65 -43.49 -7.56 46.89
CA GLN A 65 -43.71 -6.15 47.17
C GLN A 65 -42.43 -5.33 46.94
N GLN A 66 -41.26 -5.81 47.39
CA GLN A 66 -39.98 -5.16 47.08
C GLN A 66 -39.68 -5.09 45.57
N ASN A 67 -40.03 -6.15 44.81
CA ASN A 67 -39.88 -6.12 43.34
C ASN A 67 -40.91 -5.20 42.63
N LYS A 68 -42.11 -5.01 43.21
CA LYS A 68 -43.11 -4.06 42.69
C LYS A 68 -42.66 -2.61 42.86
N ASP A 69 -42.05 -2.25 44.00
CA ASP A 69 -41.53 -0.90 44.23
C ASP A 69 -40.48 -0.52 43.18
N ILE A 70 -39.47 -1.35 42.97
CA ILE A 70 -38.40 -1.11 41.97
C ILE A 70 -39.00 -0.97 40.56
N SER A 71 -39.94 -1.86 40.18
CA SER A 71 -40.64 -1.78 38.90
C SER A 71 -41.41 -0.47 38.72
N SER A 72 -42.09 0.01 39.77
CA SER A 72 -42.81 1.29 39.74
C SER A 72 -41.87 2.50 39.55
N VAL A 73 -40.71 2.50 40.20
CA VAL A 73 -39.71 3.57 40.10
C VAL A 73 -39.06 3.61 38.71
N PHE A 74 -38.90 2.46 38.05
CA PHE A 74 -38.46 2.44 36.64
C PHE A 74 -39.55 2.88 35.68
N GLN A 75 -40.81 2.49 35.88
CA GLN A 75 -41.93 2.98 35.05
C GLN A 75 -42.12 4.50 35.14
N GLN A 76 -41.88 5.10 36.31
CA GLN A 76 -41.88 6.56 36.51
C GLN A 76 -40.71 7.30 35.82
N LYS A 77 -39.67 6.57 35.38
CA LYS A 77 -38.49 7.12 34.67
C LYS A 77 -38.49 6.81 33.16
N MET A 78 -39.47 6.06 32.67
CA MET A 78 -39.63 5.84 31.23
C MET A 78 -40.30 7.05 30.58
N VAL A 79 -39.72 7.50 29.46
CA VAL A 79 -40.29 8.51 28.57
C VAL A 79 -40.71 7.85 27.26
N SER A 80 -41.72 8.40 26.60
CA SER A 80 -42.04 8.00 25.23
C SER A 80 -40.92 8.43 24.28
N ALA A 81 -40.49 7.53 23.41
CA ALA A 81 -39.45 7.78 22.43
C ALA A 81 -39.88 7.27 21.05
N THR A 82 -39.96 8.20 20.10
CA THR A 82 -40.20 7.92 18.69
C THR A 82 -38.87 7.72 17.96
N PHE A 83 -38.72 6.57 17.31
CA PHE A 83 -37.61 6.25 16.41
C PHE A 83 -38.14 6.32 14.97
N ALA A 84 -37.62 7.26 14.18
CA ALA A 84 -37.96 7.37 12.77
C ALA A 84 -37.00 6.52 11.92
N PHE A 85 -37.36 6.31 10.65
CA PHE A 85 -36.49 5.74 9.63
C PHE A 85 -36.86 6.31 8.27
N TYR A 86 -35.88 6.84 7.56
CA TYR A 86 -35.96 7.12 6.13
C TYR A 86 -35.04 6.16 5.37
N TYR A 87 -35.56 5.55 4.31
CA TYR A 87 -34.79 4.64 3.46
C TYR A 87 -34.65 5.22 2.05
N ASP A 88 -33.42 5.48 1.60
CA ASP A 88 -33.12 6.10 0.30
C ASP A 88 -33.69 5.33 -0.92
N TYR A 89 -33.99 4.04 -0.76
CA TYR A 89 -34.55 3.19 -1.82
C TYR A 89 -36.07 2.98 -1.68
N PRO A 90 -36.83 2.85 -2.79
CA PRO A 90 -38.28 2.62 -2.73
C PRO A 90 -38.64 1.30 -2.04
N VAL A 91 -39.37 1.37 -0.93
CA VAL A 91 -39.88 0.19 -0.20
C VAL A 91 -41.28 -0.16 -0.71
N GLY A 92 -41.46 -1.36 -1.27
CA GLY A 92 -42.77 -1.83 -1.73
C GLY A 92 -43.83 -1.79 -0.62
N ILE A 93 -45.09 -1.48 -0.96
CA ILE A 93 -46.16 -1.20 0.02
C ILE A 93 -46.32 -2.35 1.04
N ASP A 94 -46.35 -3.59 0.55
CA ASP A 94 -46.49 -4.80 1.38
C ASP A 94 -45.18 -5.29 2.00
N THR A 95 -44.05 -4.61 1.77
CA THR A 95 -42.76 -4.96 2.39
C THR A 95 -42.76 -4.50 3.85
N PRO A 96 -42.67 -5.41 4.84
CA PRO A 96 -42.55 -5.01 6.23
C PRO A 96 -41.16 -4.45 6.51
N VAL A 97 -41.12 -3.43 7.36
CA VAL A 97 -39.90 -2.83 7.90
C VAL A 97 -39.91 -3.03 9.41
N TYR A 98 -38.79 -3.47 9.96
CA TYR A 98 -38.62 -3.68 11.39
C TYR A 98 -37.50 -2.81 11.93
N ILE A 99 -37.58 -2.48 13.22
CA ILE A 99 -36.50 -1.89 14.00
C ILE A 99 -36.02 -2.91 15.06
N MET A 100 -34.71 -3.01 15.21
CA MET A 100 -34.02 -3.89 16.16
C MET A 100 -33.02 -3.02 16.92
N GLY A 101 -33.03 -3.02 18.24
CA GLY A 101 -32.13 -2.18 19.03
C GLY A 101 -32.11 -2.51 20.52
N GLU A 102 -31.32 -1.76 21.28
CA GLU A 102 -31.07 -2.02 22.70
C GLU A 102 -32.33 -1.88 23.59
N PHE A 103 -33.33 -1.12 23.13
CA PHE A 103 -34.63 -0.98 23.79
C PHE A 103 -35.58 -2.18 23.60
N ASN A 104 -35.36 -3.04 22.59
CA ASN A 104 -36.16 -4.24 22.33
C ASN A 104 -35.31 -5.53 22.24
N LYS A 105 -34.13 -5.53 22.87
CA LYS A 105 -33.19 -6.67 22.90
C LYS A 105 -32.75 -7.15 21.51
N TRP A 106 -32.80 -6.28 20.51
CA TRP A 106 -32.60 -6.59 19.08
C TRP A 106 -33.62 -7.57 18.47
N GLU A 107 -34.76 -7.79 19.12
CA GLU A 107 -35.89 -8.50 18.52
C GLU A 107 -36.58 -7.62 17.45
N PRO A 108 -37.00 -8.17 16.27
CA PRO A 108 -37.62 -7.36 15.23
C PRO A 108 -39.01 -6.83 15.63
N ALA A 109 -39.10 -5.53 15.95
CA ALA A 109 -40.37 -4.84 16.16
C ALA A 109 -40.81 -4.15 14.86
N MET A 110 -42.06 -4.35 14.43
CA MET A 110 -42.57 -3.77 13.18
C MET A 110 -42.72 -2.25 13.31
N MET A 111 -42.26 -1.51 12.30
CA MET A 111 -42.46 -0.06 12.18
C MET A 111 -43.75 0.25 11.44
N GLU A 112 -44.43 1.32 11.84
CA GLU A 112 -45.56 1.86 11.07
C GLU A 112 -45.06 2.75 9.93
N ARG A 113 -45.71 2.68 8.76
CA ARG A 113 -45.37 3.49 7.58
C ARG A 113 -46.18 4.79 7.57
N VAL A 114 -45.50 5.93 7.54
CA VAL A 114 -46.10 7.28 7.46
C VAL A 114 -46.23 7.74 6.00
N ALA A 115 -45.22 7.43 5.19
CA ALA A 115 -45.17 7.70 3.74
C ALA A 115 -44.30 6.64 3.05
N ASP A 116 -44.25 6.63 1.71
CA ASP A 116 -43.61 5.58 0.89
C ASP A 116 -42.24 5.10 1.41
N GLN A 117 -41.39 6.02 1.88
CA GLN A 117 -40.03 5.77 2.39
C GLN A 117 -39.83 6.20 3.86
N ILE A 118 -40.89 6.63 4.57
CA ILE A 118 -40.82 7.13 5.95
C ILE A 118 -41.58 6.18 6.89
N PHE A 119 -40.87 5.68 7.89
CA PHE A 119 -41.40 4.77 8.91
C PHE A 119 -41.13 5.33 10.31
N TYR A 120 -41.93 4.94 11.29
CA TYR A 120 -41.72 5.28 12.69
C TYR A 120 -42.07 4.11 13.63
N TYR A 121 -41.48 4.13 14.81
CA TYR A 121 -41.75 3.19 15.90
C TYR A 121 -41.74 3.94 17.22
N GLU A 122 -42.80 3.81 18.01
CA GLU A 122 -42.91 4.42 19.34
C GLU A 122 -42.77 3.37 20.42
N THR A 123 -41.95 3.67 21.43
CA THR A 123 -41.73 2.80 22.58
C THR A 123 -41.45 3.62 23.84
N LYS A 124 -41.42 2.96 25.00
CA LYS A 124 -41.11 3.57 26.29
C LYS A 124 -39.73 3.12 26.75
N VAL A 125 -38.83 4.08 26.92
CA VAL A 125 -37.40 3.85 27.23
C VAL A 125 -36.94 4.80 28.32
N LEU A 126 -35.80 4.52 28.94
CA LEU A 126 -35.32 5.32 30.07
C LEU A 126 -34.62 6.58 29.56
N SER A 127 -34.89 7.71 30.21
CA SER A 127 -34.21 8.98 29.92
C SER A 127 -32.83 9.06 30.57
N GLY A 128 -31.88 9.70 29.90
CA GLY A 128 -30.49 9.88 30.34
C GLY A 128 -29.49 8.95 29.65
N TYR A 129 -29.85 8.38 28.49
CA TYR A 129 -29.19 7.20 27.92
C TYR A 129 -29.03 7.27 26.41
N LYS A 130 -27.97 6.63 25.90
CA LYS A 130 -27.77 6.34 24.47
C LYS A 130 -28.38 4.98 24.11
N TYR A 131 -29.16 4.91 23.05
CA TYR A 131 -29.72 3.68 22.49
C TYR A 131 -29.25 3.46 21.05
N ARG A 132 -28.64 2.30 20.78
CA ARG A 132 -28.25 1.83 19.43
C ARG A 132 -29.35 0.98 18.79
N PHE A 133 -29.50 1.07 17.47
CA PHE A 133 -30.50 0.33 16.70
C PHE A 133 -30.09 0.19 15.22
N ASN A 134 -30.70 -0.78 14.55
CA ASN A 134 -30.67 -0.97 13.11
C ASN A 134 -32.07 -1.28 12.59
N PHE A 135 -32.23 -1.12 11.27
CA PHE A 135 -33.48 -1.43 10.57
C PHE A 135 -33.34 -2.73 9.78
N ASN A 136 -34.45 -3.41 9.54
CA ASN A 136 -34.52 -4.58 8.68
C ASN A 136 -35.59 -4.35 7.62
N VAL A 137 -35.17 -4.24 6.35
CA VAL A 137 -36.02 -4.00 5.19
C VAL A 137 -36.00 -5.26 4.33
N GLY A 138 -37.12 -5.99 4.28
CA GLY A 138 -37.26 -7.17 3.42
C GLY A 138 -36.30 -8.33 3.70
N GLY A 139 -35.66 -8.37 4.88
CA GLY A 139 -34.66 -9.37 5.26
C GLY A 139 -33.21 -8.88 5.24
N SER A 140 -32.94 -7.65 4.79
CA SER A 140 -31.61 -7.02 4.82
C SER A 140 -31.50 -5.99 5.95
N ILE A 141 -30.37 -5.99 6.66
CA ILE A 141 -30.05 -4.98 7.68
C ILE A 141 -29.70 -3.66 6.97
N ALA A 142 -30.23 -2.55 7.48
CA ALA A 142 -30.03 -1.20 6.97
C ALA A 142 -29.79 -0.19 8.11
N THR A 143 -29.04 0.86 7.80
CA THR A 143 -28.95 2.09 8.59
C THR A 143 -29.64 3.23 7.86
N ASP A 144 -30.17 4.19 8.62
CA ASP A 144 -30.58 5.50 8.14
C ASP A 144 -29.32 6.37 7.91
N SER A 145 -29.20 6.97 6.73
CA SER A 145 -28.09 7.82 6.33
C SER A 145 -28.17 9.25 6.89
N TYR A 146 -29.34 9.65 7.44
CA TYR A 146 -29.65 10.98 7.98
C TYR A 146 -29.69 11.03 9.52
N GLN A 147 -29.51 9.88 10.20
CA GLN A 147 -29.40 9.79 11.66
C GLN A 147 -27.95 9.55 12.10
N ASP A 148 -27.64 9.95 13.33
CA ASP A 148 -26.35 9.66 13.96
C ASP A 148 -26.06 8.15 13.93
N ARG A 149 -24.79 7.79 13.71
CA ARG A 149 -24.34 6.41 13.56
C ARG A 149 -22.96 6.17 14.16
N GLU A 150 -22.72 4.95 14.59
CA GLU A 150 -21.44 4.46 15.09
C GLU A 150 -21.21 3.01 14.65
N GLN A 151 -20.06 2.44 14.99
CA GLN A 151 -19.82 1.01 14.85
C GLN A 151 -20.15 0.28 16.15
N ASP A 152 -20.77 -0.89 16.05
CA ASP A 152 -21.11 -1.73 17.19
C ASP A 152 -19.91 -2.60 17.66
N GLN A 153 -20.17 -3.53 18.57
CA GLN A 153 -19.15 -4.48 19.04
C GLN A 153 -18.68 -5.50 17.96
N ASN A 154 -19.39 -5.61 16.84
CA ASN A 154 -19.05 -6.44 15.67
C ASN A 154 -18.57 -5.60 14.47
N ASP A 155 -18.23 -4.34 14.71
CA ASP A 155 -17.84 -3.33 13.71
C ASP A 155 -18.89 -3.03 12.61
N GLN A 156 -20.14 -3.48 12.82
CA GLN A 156 -21.27 -3.13 11.97
C GLN A 156 -21.73 -1.71 12.26
N TYR A 157 -22.05 -0.95 11.23
CA TYR A 157 -22.69 0.35 11.41
C TYR A 157 -24.10 0.17 12.00
N VAL A 158 -24.36 0.93 13.07
CA VAL A 158 -25.65 1.05 13.76
C VAL A 158 -26.00 2.53 13.87
N ASN A 159 -27.29 2.86 13.80
CA ASN A 159 -27.75 4.19 14.20
C ASN A 159 -27.83 4.28 15.73
N PHE A 160 -27.78 5.50 16.26
CA PHE A 160 -28.02 5.73 17.68
C PHE A 160 -28.85 6.97 17.93
N LYS A 161 -29.48 7.02 19.12
CA LYS A 161 -30.23 8.18 19.61
C LYS A 161 -30.01 8.34 21.11
N TYR A 162 -29.67 9.54 21.54
CA TYR A 162 -29.74 9.92 22.95
C TYR A 162 -31.19 10.24 23.32
N ILE A 163 -31.69 9.61 24.37
CA ILE A 163 -33.00 9.90 24.94
C ILE A 163 -32.79 10.67 26.24
N VAL A 164 -33.24 11.92 26.27
CA VAL A 164 -33.14 12.82 27.42
C VAL A 164 -34.54 13.23 27.83
N LYS A 165 -34.78 13.42 29.12
CA LYS A 165 -36.10 13.86 29.61
C LYS A 165 -36.28 15.33 29.31
N SER A 166 -37.10 15.64 28.32
CA SER A 166 -37.65 16.99 28.13
C SER A 166 -38.29 17.46 29.43
N ALA A 167 -37.98 18.68 29.86
CA ALA A 167 -38.78 19.34 30.88
C ALA A 167 -40.12 19.74 30.25
N GLU A 168 -41.24 19.34 30.86
CA GLU A 168 -42.55 19.87 30.52
C GLU A 168 -42.69 21.26 31.14
N SER A 169 -43.26 22.22 30.39
CA SER A 169 -43.09 23.68 30.54
C SER A 169 -41.62 24.15 30.40
N ASP A 170 -41.24 24.99 29.42
CA ASP A 170 -42.03 25.92 28.60
C ASP A 170 -41.82 25.76 27.08
N GLU A 171 -42.74 26.34 26.29
CA GLU A 171 -42.54 26.56 24.85
C GLU A 171 -41.42 27.59 24.59
N VAL A 172 -40.79 27.52 23.42
CA VAL A 172 -39.73 28.44 22.94
C VAL A 172 -38.40 28.35 23.72
N ASN A 173 -37.68 27.24 23.55
CA ASN A 173 -36.32 27.24 22.97
C ASN A 173 -35.81 25.81 22.71
N GLU A 174 -35.15 25.59 21.57
CA GLU A 174 -34.30 24.41 21.39
C GLU A 174 -33.03 24.54 22.24
N THR A 175 -33.07 24.08 23.50
CA THR A 175 -31.86 23.95 24.31
C THR A 175 -31.00 22.82 23.73
N LYS A 176 -30.12 23.16 22.79
CA LYS A 176 -29.06 22.27 22.30
C LYS A 176 -28.24 21.78 23.50
N ILE A 177 -28.43 20.52 23.85
CA ILE A 177 -27.75 19.87 24.96
C ILE A 177 -26.26 19.86 24.65
N ASP A 178 -25.44 20.33 25.60
CA ASP A 178 -23.99 20.39 25.46
C ASP A 178 -23.42 19.00 25.07
N PRO A 179 -22.68 18.88 23.95
CA PRO A 179 -22.02 17.64 23.56
C PRO A 179 -21.13 17.04 24.66
N LEU A 180 -20.52 17.87 25.52
CA LEU A 180 -19.71 17.43 26.67
C LEU A 180 -20.55 16.86 27.83
N ILE A 181 -21.87 17.09 27.83
CA ILE A 181 -22.83 16.40 28.71
C ILE A 181 -23.27 15.09 28.05
N LEU A 182 -23.57 15.08 26.74
CA LEU A 182 -23.95 13.86 26.01
C LEU A 182 -22.85 12.79 26.06
N GLN A 183 -21.58 13.18 25.96
CA GLN A 183 -20.42 12.28 26.14
C GLN A 183 -20.29 11.70 27.56
N LYS A 184 -20.96 12.27 28.57
CA LYS A 184 -20.97 11.80 29.96
C LYS A 184 -22.22 11.00 30.32
N LEU A 185 -23.19 10.88 29.42
CA LEU A 185 -24.36 10.04 29.61
C LEU A 185 -23.98 8.55 29.40
N PRO A 186 -24.45 7.61 30.25
CA PRO A 186 -24.11 6.21 30.10
C PRO A 186 -24.59 5.59 28.77
N LEU A 187 -23.74 4.72 28.21
CA LEU A 187 -24.14 3.74 27.20
C LEU A 187 -25.15 2.77 27.84
N PHE A 188 -26.30 2.53 27.20
CA PHE A 188 -27.35 1.70 27.79
C PHE A 188 -27.15 0.22 27.51
N VAL A 189 -26.29 -0.43 28.30
CA VAL A 189 -26.45 -1.86 28.52
C VAL A 189 -27.62 -2.06 29.49
N HIS A 190 -28.75 -2.54 28.95
CA HIS A 190 -29.94 -2.93 29.70
C HIS A 190 -29.52 -3.83 30.89
N PRO A 191 -30.11 -3.71 32.11
CA PRO A 191 -29.65 -4.46 33.28
C PRO A 191 -29.60 -5.98 33.08
N GLU A 192 -30.49 -6.55 32.27
CA GLU A 192 -30.49 -7.97 31.90
C GLU A 192 -29.43 -8.36 30.85
N LEU A 193 -28.94 -7.40 30.05
CA LEU A 193 -27.82 -7.59 29.13
C LEU A 193 -26.46 -7.41 29.84
N LYS A 194 -26.39 -6.77 31.01
CA LYS A 194 -25.14 -6.60 31.74
C LYS A 194 -24.48 -7.94 32.12
N PRO A 195 -25.20 -8.95 32.67
CA PRO A 195 -24.65 -10.30 32.86
C PRO A 195 -24.16 -10.96 31.57
N VAL A 196 -24.83 -10.70 30.43
CA VAL A 196 -24.40 -11.22 29.11
C VAL A 196 -23.09 -10.55 28.69
N ARG A 197 -22.95 -9.23 28.86
CA ARG A 197 -21.71 -8.50 28.54
C ARG A 197 -20.57 -8.80 29.51
N GLU A 198 -20.87 -9.09 30.77
CA GLU A 198 -19.88 -9.58 31.74
C GLU A 198 -19.40 -10.99 31.39
N GLU A 199 -20.28 -11.85 30.83
CA GLU A 199 -19.88 -13.14 30.30
C GLU A 199 -19.10 -13.02 28.98
N ASP A 200 -19.55 -12.20 28.02
CA ASP A 200 -18.79 -11.86 26.80
C ASP A 200 -17.37 -11.40 27.17
N LEU A 201 -17.25 -10.50 28.16
CA LEU A 201 -15.99 -9.98 28.69
C LEU A 201 -15.12 -11.10 29.26
N LYS A 202 -15.68 -11.99 30.09
CA LYS A 202 -14.96 -13.17 30.60
C LYS A 202 -14.49 -14.09 29.46
N GLN A 203 -15.33 -14.34 28.46
CA GLN A 203 -14.99 -15.23 27.34
C GLN A 203 -13.89 -14.65 26.43
N ILE A 204 -13.82 -13.33 26.25
CA ILE A 204 -12.69 -12.70 25.53
C ILE A 204 -11.43 -12.58 26.42
N GLN A 205 -11.57 -12.36 27.73
CA GLN A 205 -10.44 -12.39 28.67
C GLN A 205 -9.83 -13.79 28.81
N LEU A 206 -10.63 -14.85 28.75
CA LEU A 206 -10.16 -16.24 28.68
C LEU A 206 -9.36 -16.47 27.40
N LYS A 207 -9.90 -16.12 26.23
CA LYS A 207 -9.17 -16.20 24.94
C LYS A 207 -7.89 -15.39 24.91
N ASP A 208 -7.85 -14.28 25.65
CA ASP A 208 -6.68 -13.43 25.77
C ASP A 208 -5.61 -13.98 26.74
N ALA A 209 -6.01 -14.76 27.74
CA ALA A 209 -5.13 -15.53 28.63
C ALA A 209 -4.67 -16.86 28.00
N GLU A 210 -5.49 -17.47 27.14
CA GLU A 210 -5.16 -18.61 26.27
C GLU A 210 -4.21 -18.23 25.12
N LEU A 211 -4.01 -16.93 24.86
CA LEU A 211 -3.05 -16.43 23.87
C LEU A 211 -1.61 -16.54 24.40
N GLU A 212 -1.05 -17.75 24.36
CA GLU A 212 0.31 -18.03 24.83
C GLU A 212 1.39 -17.21 24.09
N GLU A 213 2.29 -16.60 24.87
CA GLU A 213 3.49 -15.92 24.37
C GLU A 213 4.52 -16.95 23.90
N THR A 214 4.33 -17.47 22.69
CA THR A 214 5.21 -18.47 22.05
C THR A 214 6.48 -17.87 21.43
N THR A 215 6.70 -16.56 21.55
CA THR A 215 7.88 -15.84 21.03
C THR A 215 8.48 -14.95 22.10
N ALA A 216 9.79 -15.06 22.29
CA ALA A 216 10.51 -14.22 23.25
C ALA A 216 10.34 -12.73 22.93
N HIS A 217 10.12 -11.93 23.98
CA HIS A 217 10.09 -10.47 23.89
C HIS A 217 11.34 -9.92 23.21
N VAL A 218 11.14 -9.00 22.27
CA VAL A 218 12.23 -8.34 21.53
C VAL A 218 12.86 -7.28 22.43
N THR A 219 14.08 -7.52 22.90
CA THR A 219 14.80 -6.51 23.70
C THR A 219 15.35 -5.40 22.80
N ASN A 220 15.52 -4.20 23.36
CA ASN A 220 16.19 -3.09 22.66
C ASN A 220 17.63 -3.46 22.23
N GLU A 221 18.28 -4.38 22.94
CA GLU A 221 19.61 -4.89 22.60
C GLU A 221 19.61 -5.70 21.30
N VAL A 222 18.57 -6.53 21.06
CA VAL A 222 18.41 -7.21 19.77
C VAL A 222 18.22 -6.19 18.65
N LEU A 223 17.43 -5.15 18.88
CA LEU A 223 17.20 -4.07 17.90
C LEU A 223 18.44 -3.22 17.59
N GLN A 224 19.30 -3.00 18.60
CA GLN A 224 20.55 -2.23 18.43
C GLN A 224 21.66 -3.04 17.75
N ASN A 225 21.68 -4.37 17.91
CA ASN A 225 22.72 -5.23 17.33
C ASN A 225 22.45 -5.66 15.87
N LEU A 226 21.24 -5.47 15.34
CA LEU A 226 20.83 -5.86 13.97
C LEU A 226 21.78 -5.42 12.86
N GLN A 227 22.61 -4.39 13.07
CA GLN A 227 23.60 -3.93 12.11
C GLN A 227 24.82 -4.86 12.04
N ASN A 228 25.27 -5.37 13.19
CA ASN A 228 26.52 -6.13 13.36
C ASN A 228 26.38 -7.65 13.17
N ASP A 229 25.16 -8.20 13.30
CA ASP A 229 24.89 -9.63 13.19
C ASP A 229 25.25 -10.22 11.81
N ASP A 230 25.45 -11.54 11.73
CA ASP A 230 25.61 -12.25 10.44
C ASP A 230 24.27 -12.43 9.71
N ASP A 231 24.30 -12.79 8.41
CA ASP A 231 23.08 -12.91 7.60
C ASP A 231 22.15 -14.04 8.04
N GLY A 232 22.69 -15.13 8.58
CA GLY A 232 21.92 -16.24 9.12
C GLY A 232 21.19 -15.82 10.40
N ALA A 233 21.88 -15.11 11.29
CA ALA A 233 21.28 -14.48 12.45
C ALA A 233 20.20 -13.46 12.05
N LYS A 234 20.45 -12.57 11.09
CA LYS A 234 19.45 -11.60 10.59
C LYS A 234 18.19 -12.26 10.01
N ILE A 235 18.33 -13.38 9.30
CA ILE A 235 17.18 -14.16 8.79
C ILE A 235 16.40 -14.84 9.93
N GLN A 236 17.09 -15.36 10.96
CA GLN A 236 16.44 -15.91 12.15
C GLN A 236 15.69 -14.83 12.95
N ILE A 237 16.29 -13.64 13.10
CA ILE A 237 15.66 -12.50 13.78
C ILE A 237 14.45 -11.99 12.99
N LEU A 238 14.51 -11.94 11.65
CA LEU A 238 13.35 -11.63 10.80
C LEU A 238 12.18 -12.62 11.05
N SER A 239 12.47 -13.91 11.11
CA SER A 239 11.47 -14.95 11.42
C SER A 239 10.86 -14.77 12.82
N LEU A 240 11.69 -14.46 13.82
CA LEU A 240 11.22 -14.16 15.19
C LEU A 240 10.35 -12.89 15.25
N LEU A 241 10.75 -11.83 14.55
CA LEU A 241 10.01 -10.56 14.52
C LEU A 241 8.66 -10.69 13.81
N LEU A 242 8.60 -11.42 12.68
CA LEU A 242 7.33 -11.70 11.98
C LEU A 242 6.35 -12.48 12.88
N ARG A 243 6.85 -13.43 13.68
CA ARG A 243 6.04 -14.19 14.64
C ARG A 243 5.63 -13.34 15.85
N ARG A 244 6.53 -12.52 16.36
CA ARG A 244 6.22 -11.59 17.45
C ARG A 244 5.16 -10.57 17.03
N ASN A 245 5.27 -10.00 15.83
CA ASN A 245 4.29 -9.03 15.35
C ASN A 245 2.89 -9.67 15.15
N ARG A 246 2.84 -10.92 14.67
CA ARG A 246 1.59 -11.72 14.65
C ARG A 246 0.96 -11.83 16.03
N TYR A 247 1.74 -12.14 17.06
CA TYR A 247 1.28 -12.19 18.45
C TYR A 247 0.75 -10.82 18.92
N VAL A 248 1.54 -9.76 18.71
CA VAL A 248 1.20 -8.38 19.11
C VAL A 248 -0.11 -7.91 18.45
N LEU A 249 -0.33 -8.19 17.16
CA LEU A 249 -1.59 -7.85 16.48
C LEU A 249 -2.80 -8.60 17.04
N SER A 250 -2.68 -9.92 17.27
CA SER A 250 -3.76 -10.69 17.92
C SER A 250 -4.05 -10.19 19.34
N LYS A 251 -3.01 -9.78 20.08
CA LYS A 251 -3.14 -9.17 21.41
C LYS A 251 -3.87 -7.82 21.34
N LEU A 252 -3.52 -6.96 20.38
CA LEU A 252 -4.20 -5.69 20.13
C LEU A 252 -5.67 -5.88 19.73
N GLU A 253 -5.98 -6.89 18.91
CA GLU A 253 -7.36 -7.22 18.54
C GLU A 253 -8.18 -7.63 19.77
N ASN A 254 -7.63 -8.53 20.61
CA ASN A 254 -8.25 -8.94 21.86
C ASN A 254 -8.43 -7.76 22.84
N LEU A 255 -7.40 -6.92 23.03
CA LEU A 255 -7.45 -5.79 23.96
C LEU A 255 -8.46 -4.72 23.52
N ARG A 256 -8.54 -4.41 22.22
CA ARG A 256 -9.56 -3.51 21.66
C ARG A 256 -10.98 -4.08 21.86
N LYS A 257 -11.17 -5.40 21.76
CA LYS A 257 -12.44 -6.08 22.08
C LYS A 257 -12.75 -6.05 23.58
N ILE A 258 -11.81 -6.43 24.45
CA ILE A 258 -11.90 -6.34 25.92
C ILE A 258 -12.33 -4.92 26.33
N ARG A 259 -11.70 -3.89 25.76
CA ARG A 259 -12.04 -2.49 26.02
C ARG A 259 -13.49 -2.18 25.63
N LYS A 260 -13.93 -2.50 24.40
CA LYS A 260 -15.34 -2.32 23.97
C LYS A 260 -16.34 -3.01 24.92
N PHE A 261 -16.04 -4.23 25.38
CA PHE A 261 -16.90 -4.96 26.33
C PHE A 261 -16.83 -4.39 27.77
N ALA A 262 -15.69 -3.84 28.19
CA ALA A 262 -15.53 -3.16 29.48
C ALA A 262 -16.24 -1.80 29.51
N GLU A 263 -16.18 -1.03 28.42
CA GLU A 263 -16.95 0.21 28.21
C GLU A 263 -18.46 -0.07 28.29
N ALA A 264 -18.93 -1.13 27.61
CA ALA A 264 -20.33 -1.56 27.67
C ALA A 264 -20.75 -2.05 29.08
N SER A 265 -19.93 -2.86 29.75
CA SER A 265 -20.23 -3.38 31.11
C SER A 265 -19.96 -2.36 32.22
N THR A 266 -19.51 -1.14 31.91
CA THR A 266 -19.16 -0.05 32.85
C THR A 266 -18.04 -0.40 33.84
N ASN A 267 -17.07 -1.21 33.41
CA ASN A 267 -15.94 -1.67 34.23
C ASN A 267 -14.71 -0.76 34.03
N SER A 268 -14.61 0.32 34.81
CA SER A 268 -13.56 1.35 34.68
C SER A 268 -12.12 0.81 34.83
N GLU A 269 -11.90 -0.18 35.69
CA GLU A 269 -10.57 -0.75 35.93
C GLU A 269 -10.07 -1.51 34.69
N VAL A 270 -10.94 -2.30 34.07
CA VAL A 270 -10.60 -3.02 32.83
C VAL A 270 -10.47 -2.05 31.64
N ILE A 271 -11.26 -0.97 31.57
CA ILE A 271 -11.11 0.07 30.52
C ILE A 271 -9.72 0.73 30.63
N GLN A 272 -9.28 1.10 31.84
CA GLN A 272 -7.98 1.73 32.04
C GLN A 272 -6.83 0.76 31.73
N SER A 273 -6.86 -0.45 32.30
CA SER A 273 -5.83 -1.48 32.09
C SER A 273 -5.69 -1.88 30.61
N SER A 274 -6.80 -2.14 29.92
CA SER A 274 -6.77 -2.49 28.49
C SER A 274 -6.30 -1.32 27.61
N SER A 275 -6.56 -0.07 27.99
CA SER A 275 -6.07 1.11 27.26
C SER A 275 -4.55 1.29 27.41
N GLU A 276 -4.01 1.11 28.62
CA GLU A 276 -2.56 1.15 28.88
C GLU A 276 -1.83 0.02 28.14
N GLN A 277 -2.35 -1.21 28.22
CA GLN A 277 -1.81 -2.35 27.47
C GLN A 277 -1.88 -2.15 25.95
N THR A 278 -2.98 -1.57 25.43
CA THR A 278 -3.10 -1.23 24.00
C THR A 278 -1.99 -0.27 23.58
N SER A 279 -1.74 0.81 24.34
CA SER A 279 -0.67 1.78 24.05
C SER A 279 0.71 1.13 24.02
N ASN A 280 0.99 0.22 24.96
CA ASN A 280 2.28 -0.48 25.04
C ASN A 280 2.50 -1.41 23.85
N PHE A 281 1.47 -2.15 23.43
CA PHE A 281 1.55 -3.04 22.26
C PHE A 281 1.54 -2.29 20.92
N GLU A 282 0.91 -1.11 20.83
CA GLU A 282 1.02 -0.22 19.66
C GLU A 282 2.46 0.34 19.52
N GLU A 283 3.12 0.70 20.62
CA GLU A 283 4.54 1.08 20.60
C GLU A 283 5.45 -0.11 20.25
N GLU A 284 5.14 -1.33 20.72
CA GLU A 284 5.88 -2.54 20.33
C GLU A 284 5.73 -2.86 18.84
N ASN A 285 4.50 -2.80 18.29
CA ASN A 285 4.21 -3.00 16.88
C ASN A 285 5.01 -2.02 15.99
N LEU A 286 5.06 -0.73 16.35
CA LEU A 286 5.84 0.27 15.61
C LEU A 286 7.34 -0.03 15.61
N LYS A 287 7.91 -0.45 16.76
CA LYS A 287 9.32 -0.85 16.87
C LYS A 287 9.62 -2.09 16.02
N ILE A 288 8.79 -3.11 16.11
CA ILE A 288 8.95 -4.36 15.33
C ILE A 288 8.79 -4.08 13.83
N ALA A 289 7.82 -3.27 13.41
CA ALA A 289 7.63 -2.92 12.01
C ALA A 289 8.83 -2.13 11.44
N LYS A 290 9.43 -1.21 12.21
CA LYS A 290 10.68 -0.53 11.81
C LYS A 290 11.84 -1.52 11.67
N ALA A 291 11.96 -2.48 12.59
CA ALA A 291 12.99 -3.51 12.56
C ALA A 291 12.85 -4.49 11.39
N ILE A 292 11.63 -4.93 11.09
CA ILE A 292 11.33 -5.78 9.92
C ILE A 292 11.63 -5.01 8.63
N LYS A 293 11.16 -3.76 8.49
CA LYS A 293 11.51 -2.88 7.36
C LYS A 293 13.02 -2.74 7.15
N PHE A 294 13.82 -2.69 8.22
CA PHE A 294 15.29 -2.66 8.14
C PHE A 294 15.88 -4.00 7.65
N LEU A 295 15.43 -5.13 8.21
CA LEU A 295 15.99 -6.46 7.87
C LEU A 295 15.63 -6.95 6.45
N ILE A 296 14.49 -6.55 5.92
CA ILE A 296 14.07 -6.90 4.54
C ILE A 296 14.58 -5.93 3.49
N ARG A 297 14.99 -4.71 3.87
CA ARG A 297 15.50 -3.69 2.96
C ARG A 297 16.54 -4.31 2.04
N SER A 298 16.44 -4.00 0.76
CA SER A 298 17.38 -4.47 -0.25
C SER A 298 17.43 -6.00 -0.48
N ARG A 299 16.65 -6.84 0.22
CA ARG A 299 16.79 -8.31 0.15
C ARG A 299 15.99 -8.95 -0.98
N ILE A 300 16.48 -10.10 -1.44
CA ILE A 300 15.82 -10.95 -2.44
C ILE A 300 15.41 -12.27 -1.79
N ALA A 301 14.21 -12.74 -2.12
CA ALA A 301 13.70 -14.07 -1.82
C ALA A 301 13.57 -14.91 -3.10
N ARG A 302 13.77 -16.21 -3.00
CA ARG A 302 13.47 -17.20 -4.03
C ARG A 302 12.33 -18.10 -3.54
N SER A 303 11.35 -18.42 -4.38
CA SER A 303 10.35 -19.43 -4.05
C SER A 303 11.01 -20.82 -3.95
N ILE A 304 10.58 -21.63 -2.99
CA ILE A 304 11.14 -22.96 -2.72
C ILE A 304 10.61 -23.99 -3.72
N ASN A 305 9.36 -23.81 -4.17
CA ASN A 305 8.62 -24.77 -5.01
C ASN A 305 8.58 -24.37 -6.50
N GLN A 306 8.85 -23.10 -6.81
CA GLN A 306 8.89 -22.53 -8.15
C GLN A 306 10.21 -21.78 -8.28
N SER A 307 10.93 -21.90 -9.41
CA SER A 307 12.27 -21.34 -9.60
C SER A 307 12.28 -19.81 -9.82
N GLU A 308 11.45 -19.10 -9.08
CA GLU A 308 11.10 -17.69 -9.26
C GLU A 308 11.73 -16.84 -8.16
N TYR A 309 12.14 -15.63 -8.53
CA TYR A 309 12.80 -14.68 -7.64
C TYR A 309 11.92 -13.44 -7.43
N TYR A 310 11.99 -12.91 -6.22
CA TYR A 310 11.17 -11.82 -5.72
C TYR A 310 12.02 -10.83 -4.91
N TYR A 311 11.89 -9.54 -5.18
CA TYR A 311 12.35 -8.51 -4.26
C TYR A 311 11.41 -8.49 -3.04
N ILE A 312 11.96 -8.36 -1.82
CA ILE A 312 11.16 -8.17 -0.61
C ILE A 312 10.89 -6.66 -0.48
N ASN A 313 9.86 -6.19 -1.18
CA ASN A 313 9.64 -4.78 -1.45
C ASN A 313 9.23 -3.99 -0.20
N SER A 314 8.25 -4.48 0.57
CA SER A 314 7.80 -3.80 1.79
C SER A 314 7.16 -4.72 2.84
N PHE A 315 6.79 -4.15 3.98
CA PHE A 315 6.12 -4.82 5.08
C PHE A 315 4.91 -4.01 5.56
N ARG A 316 3.77 -4.69 5.67
CA ARG A 316 2.53 -4.17 6.27
C ARG A 316 2.49 -4.55 7.75
N GLY A 317 2.82 -3.60 8.62
CA GLY A 317 2.90 -3.83 10.07
C GLY A 317 1.55 -4.13 10.74
N ASP A 318 0.46 -3.76 10.08
CA ASP A 318 -0.95 -3.91 10.47
C ASP A 318 -1.58 -5.26 10.06
N THR A 319 -1.20 -5.82 8.91
CA THR A 319 -1.62 -7.17 8.48
C THR A 319 -0.57 -8.26 8.73
N ASN A 320 0.66 -7.87 9.07
CA ASN A 320 1.84 -8.74 9.18
C ASN A 320 2.19 -9.48 7.87
N GLU A 321 2.10 -8.77 6.75
CA GLU A 321 2.40 -9.28 5.42
C GLU A 321 3.68 -8.64 4.86
N LEU A 322 4.56 -9.47 4.30
CA LEU A 322 5.62 -9.04 3.40
C LEU A 322 5.07 -8.92 1.98
N VAL A 323 5.27 -7.77 1.35
CA VAL A 323 4.91 -7.53 -0.05
C VAL A 323 6.10 -7.94 -0.90
N LEU A 324 6.00 -9.11 -1.52
CA LEU A 324 7.01 -9.65 -2.42
C LEU A 324 6.70 -9.22 -3.86
N ARG A 325 7.72 -8.85 -4.63
CA ARG A 325 7.56 -8.37 -6.00
C ARG A 325 8.43 -9.17 -6.97
N ARG A 326 7.78 -9.86 -7.90
CA ARG A 326 8.38 -10.77 -8.89
C ARG A 326 9.45 -10.04 -9.73
N VAL A 327 10.58 -10.69 -9.98
CA VAL A 327 11.72 -10.12 -10.75
C VAL A 327 11.59 -10.40 -12.25
N TYR A 328 11.32 -11.65 -12.62
CA TYR A 328 11.30 -12.13 -14.00
C TYR A 328 9.91 -12.61 -14.42
N ASP A 329 9.57 -12.49 -15.69
CA ASP A 329 8.39 -13.14 -16.28
C ASP A 329 8.55 -14.69 -16.39
N ASN A 330 7.55 -15.39 -16.93
CA ASN A 330 7.58 -16.84 -17.13
C ASN A 330 8.62 -17.34 -18.16
N SER A 331 9.39 -16.46 -18.80
CA SER A 331 10.47 -16.79 -19.73
C SER A 331 11.84 -16.28 -19.28
N GLY A 332 11.94 -15.75 -18.06
CA GLY A 332 13.18 -15.22 -17.52
C GLY A 332 13.52 -13.80 -17.98
N ILE A 333 12.61 -13.07 -18.63
CA ILE A 333 12.85 -11.66 -19.00
C ILE A 333 12.60 -10.77 -17.78
N LEU A 334 13.48 -9.81 -17.54
CA LEU A 334 13.39 -8.86 -16.42
C LEU A 334 12.19 -7.92 -16.57
N LEU A 335 11.41 -7.77 -15.50
CA LEU A 335 10.25 -6.90 -15.47
C LEU A 335 10.66 -5.43 -15.28
N ASN A 336 10.05 -4.53 -16.06
CA ASN A 336 10.25 -3.08 -16.05
C ASN A 336 8.91 -2.33 -15.82
N ASP A 337 7.86 -3.05 -15.41
CA ASP A 337 6.53 -2.51 -15.17
C ASP A 337 6.51 -1.43 -14.09
N ASN A 338 6.30 -0.16 -14.48
CA ASN A 338 6.24 0.97 -13.55
C ASN A 338 4.96 0.96 -12.68
N GLN A 339 3.91 0.25 -13.07
CA GLN A 339 2.64 0.15 -12.35
C GLN A 339 2.39 -1.30 -11.89
N ALA A 340 3.34 -1.81 -11.11
CA ALA A 340 3.43 -3.17 -10.54
C ALA A 340 2.10 -3.97 -10.59
N SER A 341 1.90 -4.70 -11.68
CA SER A 341 0.71 -5.53 -11.91
C SER A 341 0.44 -6.44 -10.71
N GLU A 342 -0.83 -6.62 -10.34
CA GLU A 342 -1.24 -7.46 -9.21
C GLU A 342 -0.70 -8.90 -9.35
N PHE A 343 -0.53 -9.38 -10.58
CA PHE A 343 0.08 -10.69 -10.91
C PHE A 343 1.57 -10.80 -10.55
N ASN A 344 2.27 -9.68 -10.41
CA ASN A 344 3.67 -9.61 -9.99
C ASN A 344 3.83 -9.44 -8.47
N VAL A 345 2.74 -9.24 -7.72
CA VAL A 345 2.77 -8.87 -6.30
C VAL A 345 2.17 -9.99 -5.43
N VAL A 346 2.98 -10.57 -4.56
CA VAL A 346 2.56 -11.61 -3.60
C VAL A 346 2.61 -11.04 -2.19
N ASN A 347 1.45 -10.89 -1.56
CA ASN A 347 1.36 -10.54 -0.14
C ASN A 347 1.51 -11.84 0.68
N ALA A 348 2.64 -11.99 1.38
CA ALA A 348 2.98 -13.18 2.14
C ALA A 348 2.91 -12.91 3.66
N ASN A 349 1.94 -13.52 4.34
CA ASN A 349 1.93 -13.55 5.81
C ASN A 349 3.09 -14.40 6.35
N GLU A 350 3.39 -14.27 7.65
CA GLU A 350 4.49 -14.96 8.36
C GLU A 350 4.64 -16.45 8.00
N SER A 351 3.56 -17.23 8.07
CA SER A 351 3.65 -18.68 7.85
C SER A 351 3.90 -18.99 6.37
N TYR A 352 3.15 -18.39 5.45
CA TYR A 352 3.33 -18.61 4.01
C TYR A 352 4.71 -18.15 3.53
N PHE A 353 5.23 -17.05 4.06
CA PHE A 353 6.59 -16.59 3.78
C PHE A 353 7.64 -17.62 4.20
N LEU A 354 7.61 -18.06 5.45
CA LEU A 354 8.61 -18.98 6.02
C LEU A 354 8.51 -20.41 5.45
N GLU A 355 7.35 -20.82 4.96
CA GLU A 355 7.14 -22.14 4.35
C GLU A 355 7.47 -22.19 2.85
N SER A 356 7.29 -21.07 2.12
CA SER A 356 7.38 -21.06 0.65
C SER A 356 8.55 -20.26 0.08
N PHE A 357 9.25 -19.45 0.87
CA PHE A 357 10.30 -18.56 0.37
C PHE A 357 11.61 -18.68 1.16
N GLN A 358 12.73 -18.63 0.43
CA GLN A 358 14.08 -18.59 0.98
C GLN A 358 14.71 -17.23 0.68
N VAL A 359 15.07 -16.48 1.72
CA VAL A 359 15.89 -15.27 1.57
C VAL A 359 17.29 -15.67 1.12
N LEU A 360 17.83 -15.02 0.08
CA LEU A 360 19.17 -15.30 -0.45
C LEU A 360 20.27 -14.89 0.53
N SER A 361 21.38 -15.63 0.57
CA SER A 361 22.60 -15.16 1.26
C SER A 361 23.21 -13.97 0.51
N LYS A 362 24.07 -13.16 1.15
CA LYS A 362 24.74 -12.05 0.44
C LYS A 362 25.52 -12.48 -0.81
N GLU A 363 26.09 -13.68 -0.84
CA GLU A 363 26.83 -14.17 -2.00
C GLU A 363 25.89 -14.67 -3.10
N ASP A 364 24.82 -15.40 -2.77
CA ASP A 364 23.77 -15.75 -3.74
C ASP A 364 23.11 -14.49 -4.32
N GLU A 365 22.83 -13.50 -3.48
CA GLU A 365 22.20 -12.23 -3.88
C GLU A 365 23.14 -11.39 -4.76
N ARG A 366 24.44 -11.39 -4.46
CA ARG A 366 25.47 -10.74 -5.28
C ARG A 366 25.63 -11.42 -6.65
N GLN A 367 25.63 -12.75 -6.69
CA GLN A 367 25.66 -13.50 -7.94
C GLN A 367 24.38 -13.25 -8.76
N PHE A 368 23.21 -13.26 -8.12
CA PHE A 368 21.93 -12.94 -8.75
C PHE A 368 21.90 -11.51 -9.34
N ARG A 369 22.39 -10.51 -8.59
CA ARG A 369 22.48 -9.11 -9.07
C ARG A 369 23.43 -8.99 -10.26
N ASN A 370 24.58 -9.66 -10.21
CA ASN A 370 25.52 -9.69 -11.33
C ASN A 370 24.92 -10.36 -12.59
N ASP A 371 24.15 -11.44 -12.42
CA ASP A 371 23.43 -12.13 -13.50
C ASP A 371 22.37 -11.20 -14.12
N LEU A 372 21.46 -10.65 -13.31
CA LEU A 372 20.40 -9.71 -13.71
C LEU A 372 20.89 -8.52 -14.55
N ILE A 373 22.11 -8.04 -14.26
CA ILE A 373 22.70 -6.87 -14.92
C ILE A 373 23.42 -7.26 -16.22
N ASN A 374 24.23 -8.32 -16.20
CA ASN A 374 25.16 -8.65 -17.28
C ASN A 374 24.65 -9.71 -18.26
N ASN A 375 23.69 -10.53 -17.84
CA ASN A 375 23.18 -11.64 -18.65
C ASN A 375 22.09 -11.15 -19.63
N LYS A 376 22.43 -11.16 -20.92
CA LYS A 376 21.53 -10.73 -21.99
C LYS A 376 20.28 -11.59 -22.15
N ALA A 377 20.25 -12.82 -21.61
CA ALA A 377 19.04 -13.65 -21.62
C ALA A 377 17.86 -13.01 -20.87
N HIS A 378 18.12 -12.11 -19.91
CA HIS A 378 17.08 -11.40 -19.16
C HIS A 378 16.58 -10.12 -19.85
N THR A 379 17.05 -9.81 -21.07
CA THR A 379 16.65 -8.63 -21.85
C THR A 379 16.07 -9.08 -23.18
N LEU A 380 14.82 -8.70 -23.47
CA LEU A 380 14.16 -9.12 -24.71
C LEU A 380 14.67 -8.29 -25.90
N LEU A 381 15.52 -8.89 -26.72
CA LEU A 381 15.95 -8.33 -28.00
C LEU A 381 14.86 -8.57 -29.05
N ILE A 382 14.50 -7.51 -29.78
CA ILE A 382 13.42 -7.53 -30.78
C ILE A 382 13.96 -6.99 -32.10
N ARG A 383 14.00 -7.82 -33.15
CA ARG A 383 14.18 -7.32 -34.52
C ARG A 383 12.80 -7.07 -35.13
N TYR A 384 12.53 -5.86 -35.62
CA TYR A 384 11.20 -5.44 -36.09
C TYR A 384 11.23 -4.67 -37.42
N LYS A 385 10.06 -4.62 -38.06
CA LYS A 385 9.70 -3.79 -39.21
C LYS A 385 8.57 -2.84 -38.82
N VAL A 386 8.32 -1.84 -39.66
CA VAL A 386 7.25 -0.86 -39.43
C VAL A 386 6.24 -0.97 -40.55
N ASN A 387 5.07 -1.53 -40.24
CA ASN A 387 3.95 -1.50 -41.17
C ASN A 387 3.30 -0.11 -41.14
N ILE A 388 3.09 0.50 -42.31
CA ILE A 388 2.47 1.82 -42.44
C ILE A 388 1.20 1.66 -43.27
N THR A 389 0.04 1.81 -42.63
CA THR A 389 -1.27 1.71 -43.28
C THR A 389 -1.86 3.11 -43.45
N ASP A 390 -2.04 3.54 -44.69
CA ASP A 390 -2.56 4.88 -45.02
C ASP A 390 -4.09 4.87 -45.12
N TYR A 391 -4.74 5.75 -44.35
CA TYR A 391 -6.19 5.97 -44.34
C TYR A 391 -6.59 7.32 -44.95
N GLY A 392 -5.69 7.99 -45.68
CA GLY A 392 -5.91 9.21 -46.45
C GLY A 392 -5.93 10.51 -45.64
N TYR A 393 -6.42 10.46 -44.39
CA TYR A 393 -6.37 11.60 -43.45
C TYR A 393 -5.49 11.34 -42.21
N TYR A 394 -5.00 10.11 -42.05
CA TYR A 394 -3.95 9.71 -41.10
C TYR A 394 -3.26 8.44 -41.60
N GLN A 395 -2.11 8.11 -41.02
CA GLN A 395 -1.41 6.84 -41.22
C GLN A 395 -1.35 6.11 -39.88
N SER A 396 -1.73 4.83 -39.84
CA SER A 396 -1.39 3.93 -38.73
C SER A 396 0.04 3.44 -38.92
N LYS A 397 0.83 3.42 -37.84
CA LYS A 397 2.21 2.93 -37.84
C LYS A 397 2.34 1.87 -36.75
N GLU A 398 2.55 0.64 -37.16
CA GLU A 398 2.51 -0.54 -36.29
C GLU A 398 3.85 -1.28 -36.31
N CYS A 399 4.29 -1.73 -35.14
CA CYS A 399 5.48 -2.55 -35.00
C CYS A 399 5.18 -3.99 -35.44
N GLN A 400 5.83 -4.43 -36.52
CA GLN A 400 5.81 -5.83 -36.96
C GLN A 400 7.11 -6.51 -36.48
N PRO A 401 7.14 -7.16 -35.31
CA PRO A 401 8.28 -7.99 -34.92
C PRO A 401 8.54 -9.12 -35.94
N VAL A 402 9.81 -9.43 -36.16
CA VAL A 402 10.34 -10.44 -37.09
C VAL A 402 11.04 -11.56 -36.33
N GLU A 403 11.80 -11.22 -35.29
CA GLU A 403 12.58 -12.15 -34.48
C GLU A 403 12.65 -11.64 -33.03
N LEU A 404 12.63 -12.57 -32.08
CA LEU A 404 12.90 -12.32 -30.67
C LEU A 404 14.13 -13.11 -30.23
N GLN A 405 14.99 -12.51 -29.40
CA GLN A 405 16.04 -13.23 -28.67
C GLN A 405 15.90 -12.93 -27.15
N PRO A 406 15.81 -13.93 -26.26
CA PRO A 406 15.72 -15.37 -26.56
C PRO A 406 14.49 -15.72 -27.43
N GLN A 407 14.56 -16.86 -28.11
CA GLN A 407 13.53 -17.27 -29.09
C GLN A 407 12.21 -17.60 -28.37
N LEU A 408 11.29 -16.63 -28.38
CA LEU A 408 9.98 -16.71 -27.73
C LEU A 408 8.84 -16.51 -28.75
N PRO A 409 7.60 -16.89 -28.43
CA PRO A 409 6.44 -16.63 -29.28
C PRO A 409 6.13 -15.12 -29.33
N ILE A 410 6.13 -14.57 -30.54
CA ILE A 410 5.96 -13.14 -30.83
C ILE A 410 4.64 -12.57 -30.31
N ASP A 411 3.60 -13.39 -30.31
CA ASP A 411 2.22 -13.10 -29.93
C ASP A 411 1.99 -12.96 -28.42
N GLN A 412 2.95 -13.35 -27.58
CA GLN A 412 2.87 -13.18 -26.12
C GLN A 412 3.18 -11.75 -25.66
N TYR A 413 3.68 -10.89 -26.55
CA TYR A 413 4.11 -9.52 -26.24
C TYR A 413 3.33 -8.48 -27.07
N THR A 414 3.13 -7.31 -26.47
CA THR A 414 2.60 -6.10 -27.13
C THR A 414 3.71 -5.08 -27.28
N TYR A 415 3.81 -4.45 -28.46
CA TYR A 415 4.93 -3.59 -28.85
C TYR A 415 4.41 -2.18 -29.16
N ASN A 416 4.76 -1.20 -28.35
CA ASN A 416 4.31 0.18 -28.52
C ASN A 416 5.39 1.00 -29.23
N ILE A 417 4.99 1.72 -30.27
CA ILE A 417 5.88 2.44 -31.19
C ILE A 417 5.57 3.94 -31.21
N ASP A 418 6.60 4.75 -31.06
CA ASP A 418 6.51 6.21 -31.21
C ASP A 418 6.26 6.53 -32.69
N GLN A 419 5.20 7.28 -32.94
CA GLN A 419 4.72 7.64 -34.27
C GLN A 419 5.65 8.63 -35.01
N SER A 420 6.60 9.24 -34.30
CA SER A 420 7.50 10.30 -34.77
C SER A 420 8.80 9.72 -35.34
N ASN A 421 9.55 8.99 -34.51
CA ASN A 421 10.86 8.41 -34.83
C ASN A 421 10.83 6.90 -35.16
N TYR A 422 9.67 6.25 -35.03
CA TYR A 422 9.44 4.82 -35.25
C TYR A 422 10.16 3.88 -34.26
N PHE A 423 10.54 4.37 -33.07
CA PHE A 423 11.19 3.60 -32.01
C PHE A 423 10.18 2.80 -31.16
N VAL A 424 10.53 1.58 -30.77
CA VAL A 424 9.71 0.74 -29.86
C VAL A 424 10.07 1.07 -28.41
N TYR A 425 9.33 2.00 -27.81
CA TYR A 425 9.63 2.59 -26.50
C TYR A 425 9.13 1.75 -25.31
N ARG A 426 8.19 0.82 -25.52
CA ARG A 426 7.58 0.02 -24.45
C ARG A 426 7.11 -1.33 -24.98
N VAL A 427 7.53 -2.40 -24.31
CA VAL A 427 7.14 -3.78 -24.62
C VAL A 427 6.57 -4.44 -23.37
N SER A 428 5.42 -5.10 -23.49
CA SER A 428 4.69 -5.67 -22.34
C SER A 428 4.12 -7.05 -22.62
N ARG A 429 4.13 -7.94 -21.61
CA ARG A 429 3.74 -9.35 -21.71
C ARG A 429 2.42 -9.63 -20.99
N GLY A 430 1.29 -9.35 -21.65
CA GLY A 430 -0.04 -9.63 -21.10
C GLY A 430 -0.22 -9.10 -19.68
N GLU A 431 -0.52 -10.00 -18.75
CA GLU A 431 -0.74 -9.71 -17.31
C GLU A 431 0.53 -9.33 -16.52
N TYR A 432 1.74 -9.64 -17.03
CA TYR A 432 3.01 -9.36 -16.34
C TYR A 432 3.49 -7.90 -16.47
N GLY A 433 2.82 -7.07 -17.28
CA GLY A 433 3.23 -5.68 -17.49
C GLY A 433 4.45 -5.54 -18.40
N GLU A 434 5.24 -4.49 -18.23
CA GLU A 434 6.41 -4.17 -19.07
C GLU A 434 7.63 -5.07 -18.78
N VAL A 435 8.43 -5.30 -19.82
CA VAL A 435 9.71 -6.03 -19.74
C VAL A 435 10.87 -5.14 -20.18
N LYS A 436 12.09 -5.44 -19.71
CA LYS A 436 13.33 -4.82 -20.20
C LYS A 436 13.63 -5.33 -21.62
N ASN A 437 13.73 -4.41 -22.58
CA ASN A 437 13.89 -4.76 -24.00
C ASN A 437 14.97 -3.92 -24.71
N GLU A 438 15.51 -4.48 -25.81
CA GLU A 438 16.30 -3.75 -26.82
C GLU A 438 15.62 -3.95 -28.18
N ALA A 439 15.43 -2.88 -28.97
CA ALA A 439 14.65 -2.94 -30.21
C ALA A 439 15.43 -2.46 -31.44
N TYR A 440 15.41 -3.27 -32.49
CA TYR A 440 16.26 -3.16 -33.67
C TYR A 440 15.46 -3.20 -34.97
N ARG A 441 15.58 -2.17 -35.81
CA ARG A 441 14.82 -2.05 -37.05
C ARG A 441 15.55 -2.75 -38.21
N VAL A 442 14.87 -3.67 -38.89
CA VAL A 442 15.42 -4.53 -39.95
C VAL A 442 15.37 -3.89 -41.34
N GLU A 443 14.50 -2.90 -41.52
CA GLU A 443 14.31 -2.17 -42.78
C GLU A 443 14.84 -0.73 -42.68
N GLU A 444 14.96 -0.07 -43.85
CA GLU A 444 15.63 1.21 -44.07
C GLU A 444 15.57 2.16 -42.85
N GLU A 445 16.77 2.57 -42.45
CA GLU A 445 17.08 3.05 -41.11
C GLU A 445 16.46 4.44 -40.84
N ALA A 446 16.26 4.78 -39.56
CA ALA A 446 15.39 5.89 -39.17
C ALA A 446 15.73 7.23 -39.86
N ARG A 447 14.90 7.60 -40.85
CA ARG A 447 15.11 8.70 -41.81
C ARG A 447 15.27 10.10 -41.19
N ASN A 448 14.88 10.28 -39.92
CA ASN A 448 15.11 11.50 -39.16
C ASN A 448 16.18 11.27 -38.08
N ALA A 449 17.38 11.79 -38.29
CA ALA A 449 18.43 11.78 -37.25
C ALA A 449 18.20 12.85 -36.17
N GLN A 450 17.63 14.01 -36.52
CA GLN A 450 17.51 15.17 -35.63
C GLN A 450 16.56 14.97 -34.44
N ASP A 451 15.64 13.99 -34.53
CA ASP A 451 14.66 13.66 -33.50
C ASP A 451 15.18 12.58 -32.52
N ARG A 452 16.47 12.23 -32.57
CA ARG A 452 17.10 11.23 -31.70
C ARG A 452 17.36 11.81 -30.30
N TYR A 453 16.99 11.04 -29.28
CA TYR A 453 17.29 11.37 -27.89
C TYR A 453 18.69 10.87 -27.51
N LEU A 454 19.45 11.74 -26.85
CA LEU A 454 20.81 11.48 -26.35
C LEU A 454 20.92 11.98 -24.91
N GLN A 455 21.38 11.13 -24.00
CA GLN A 455 21.79 11.52 -22.66
C GLN A 455 23.21 11.01 -22.38
N PHE A 456 24.06 11.90 -21.89
CA PHE A 456 25.42 11.60 -21.45
C PHE A 456 25.56 11.88 -19.96
N TYR A 457 26.23 10.99 -19.26
CA TYR A 457 26.51 11.10 -17.84
C TYR A 457 28.03 11.17 -17.68
N THR A 458 28.51 12.30 -17.17
CA THR A 458 29.91 12.70 -17.28
C THR A 458 30.50 13.15 -15.94
N ASN A 459 31.82 13.03 -15.79
CA ASN A 459 32.56 13.55 -14.65
C ASN A 459 33.89 14.15 -15.11
N GLU A 460 34.28 15.26 -14.48
CA GLU A 460 35.60 15.86 -14.65
C GLU A 460 36.56 15.18 -13.67
N VAL A 461 37.36 14.22 -14.17
CA VAL A 461 38.27 13.42 -13.32
C VAL A 461 39.60 14.12 -13.06
N ALA A 462 39.98 15.04 -13.96
CA ALA A 462 41.09 15.97 -13.82
C ALA A 462 40.84 17.16 -14.76
N SER A 463 41.52 18.29 -14.54
CA SER A 463 41.29 19.56 -15.27
C SER A 463 41.37 19.46 -16.80
N ASN A 464 42.05 18.44 -17.34
CA ASN A 464 42.20 18.23 -18.78
C ASN A 464 41.47 16.97 -19.31
N ILE A 465 40.70 16.24 -18.47
CA ILE A 465 40.05 14.97 -18.84
C ILE A 465 38.56 14.96 -18.49
N LEU A 466 37.71 14.77 -19.50
CA LEU A 466 36.31 14.40 -19.31
C LEU A 466 36.17 12.88 -19.32
N ASN A 467 35.48 12.32 -18.32
CA ASN A 467 35.06 10.93 -18.26
C ASN A 467 33.58 10.82 -18.66
N ILE A 468 33.25 10.12 -19.74
CA ILE A 468 31.87 9.78 -20.12
C ILE A 468 31.63 8.33 -19.69
N PHE A 469 30.86 8.13 -18.62
CA PHE A 469 30.77 6.84 -17.92
C PHE A 469 29.42 6.12 -18.10
N HIS A 470 28.37 6.82 -18.52
CA HIS A 470 27.10 6.20 -18.94
C HIS A 470 26.44 7.02 -20.06
N MET A 471 25.70 6.36 -20.95
CA MET A 471 25.20 6.96 -22.20
C MET A 471 23.92 6.26 -22.67
N HIS A 472 22.84 7.03 -22.86
CA HIS A 472 21.63 6.56 -23.55
C HIS A 472 21.59 7.11 -24.98
N ILE A 473 21.27 6.25 -25.94
CA ILE A 473 21.01 6.63 -27.33
C ILE A 473 19.80 5.83 -27.84
N ASP A 474 18.76 6.56 -28.29
CA ASP A 474 17.59 5.98 -28.95
C ASP A 474 17.89 5.68 -30.43
N ASP A 475 18.82 4.74 -30.67
CA ASP A 475 19.17 4.22 -31.99
C ASP A 475 18.53 2.85 -32.21
N THR A 476 17.83 2.68 -33.34
CA THR A 476 17.26 1.40 -33.79
C THR A 476 18.29 0.47 -34.46
N SER A 477 19.56 0.86 -34.54
CA SER A 477 20.64 0.10 -35.18
C SER A 477 21.20 -0.99 -34.26
N GLU A 478 21.33 -2.23 -34.77
CA GLU A 478 21.86 -3.37 -33.99
C GLU A 478 23.28 -3.09 -33.47
N GLN A 479 24.15 -2.59 -34.33
CA GLN A 479 25.46 -2.05 -33.95
C GLN A 479 25.42 -0.52 -33.98
N VAL A 480 26.07 0.10 -32.99
CA VAL A 480 26.32 1.54 -32.94
C VAL A 480 27.79 1.75 -32.64
N ALA A 481 28.51 2.36 -33.57
CA ALA A 481 29.90 2.76 -33.38
C ALA A 481 29.98 4.26 -33.07
N TYR A 482 30.85 4.63 -32.16
CA TYR A 482 31.09 6.03 -31.76
C TYR A 482 32.58 6.32 -31.61
N GLU A 483 32.93 7.59 -31.74
CA GLU A 483 34.27 8.15 -31.50
C GLU A 483 34.11 9.40 -30.62
N ALA A 484 35.03 9.61 -29.69
CA ALA A 484 35.07 10.82 -28.88
C ALA A 484 36.37 11.60 -29.15
N TYR A 485 36.26 12.89 -29.43
CA TYR A 485 37.36 13.74 -29.87
C TYR A 485 37.42 15.05 -29.07
N TYR A 486 38.62 15.49 -28.71
CA TYR A 486 38.84 16.75 -28.00
C TYR A 486 39.13 17.89 -28.99
N LEU A 487 38.25 18.88 -29.04
CA LEU A 487 38.41 20.07 -29.89
C LEU A 487 39.48 21.01 -29.32
N ASN A 488 40.40 21.47 -30.17
CA ASN A 488 41.28 22.58 -29.82
C ASN A 488 40.49 23.91 -29.82
N GLU A 489 41.04 24.95 -29.19
CA GLU A 489 40.39 26.27 -29.03
C GLU A 489 39.79 26.82 -30.33
N ASN A 490 40.53 26.70 -31.43
CA ASN A 490 40.16 27.22 -32.76
C ASN A 490 39.27 26.25 -33.59
N GLN A 491 38.86 25.11 -33.04
CA GLN A 491 38.03 24.12 -33.74
C GLN A 491 36.57 24.12 -33.23
N SER A 492 35.67 23.73 -34.12
CA SER A 492 34.22 23.62 -33.94
C SER A 492 33.73 22.24 -34.40
N THR A 493 32.43 21.95 -34.25
CA THR A 493 31.82 20.74 -34.84
C THR A 493 31.79 20.78 -36.37
N GLN A 494 31.73 21.98 -36.97
CA GLN A 494 31.61 22.15 -38.42
C GLN A 494 32.85 21.63 -39.17
N ASP A 495 34.04 21.72 -38.55
CA ASP A 495 35.32 21.26 -39.11
C ASP A 495 35.41 19.75 -39.30
N PHE A 496 34.42 18.98 -38.80
CA PHE A 496 34.40 17.52 -38.80
C PHE A 496 33.14 16.91 -39.43
N ILE A 497 32.35 17.69 -40.19
CA ILE A 497 31.12 17.22 -40.84
C ILE A 497 31.38 16.13 -41.91
N ASP A 498 32.50 16.20 -42.61
CA ASP A 498 32.83 15.23 -43.67
C ASP A 498 33.53 13.97 -43.09
N PHE A 499 32.73 13.05 -42.53
CA PHE A 499 33.19 11.71 -42.12
C PHE A 499 32.48 10.54 -42.83
N SER A 500 31.91 10.83 -44.01
CA SER A 500 31.23 9.85 -44.86
C SER A 500 32.14 8.67 -45.22
N GLY A 501 31.63 7.44 -45.09
CA GLY A 501 32.40 6.22 -45.35
C GLY A 501 33.24 5.74 -44.15
N SER A 502 33.19 6.42 -43.01
CA SER A 502 33.62 5.84 -41.73
C SER A 502 32.63 4.76 -41.26
N ASN A 503 33.12 3.79 -40.49
CA ASN A 503 32.27 2.85 -39.76
C ASN A 503 31.61 3.49 -38.51
N ILE A 504 32.06 4.68 -38.11
CA ILE A 504 31.56 5.42 -36.94
C ILE A 504 30.21 6.07 -37.26
N ASN A 505 29.21 5.89 -36.39
CA ASN A 505 27.89 6.51 -36.52
C ASN A 505 27.78 7.84 -35.74
N TYR A 506 28.45 7.96 -34.60
CA TYR A 506 28.44 9.16 -33.75
C TYR A 506 29.84 9.69 -33.50
N LYS A 507 30.07 10.99 -33.70
CA LYS A 507 31.26 11.69 -33.20
C LYS A 507 30.85 12.63 -32.06
N ILE A 508 31.39 12.38 -30.88
CA ILE A 508 31.17 13.15 -29.65
C ILE A 508 32.33 14.14 -29.51
N PHE A 509 32.05 15.43 -29.54
CA PHE A 509 33.06 16.47 -29.45
C PHE A 509 33.12 17.03 -28.04
N VAL A 510 34.30 17.02 -27.44
CA VAL A 510 34.56 17.53 -26.09
C VAL A 510 35.39 18.81 -26.18
N LYS A 511 35.02 19.82 -25.42
CA LYS A 511 35.73 21.09 -25.28
C LYS A 511 35.47 21.64 -23.89
N ASP A 512 36.46 22.27 -23.26
CA ASP A 512 36.32 22.91 -21.94
C ASP A 512 35.68 21.95 -20.89
N GLN A 513 36.12 20.69 -20.96
CA GLN A 513 35.74 19.56 -20.10
C GLN A 513 34.23 19.22 -20.15
N ARG A 514 33.54 19.60 -21.22
CA ARG A 514 32.11 19.33 -21.47
C ARG A 514 31.91 18.76 -22.86
N ILE A 515 30.75 18.17 -23.12
CA ILE A 515 30.35 17.82 -24.48
C ILE A 515 29.93 19.11 -25.20
N HIS A 516 30.68 19.47 -26.23
CA HIS A 516 30.46 20.68 -27.04
C HIS A 516 29.42 20.44 -28.14
N GLY A 517 29.35 19.22 -28.68
CA GLY A 517 28.40 18.84 -29.71
C GLY A 517 28.51 17.35 -30.07
N VAL A 518 27.50 16.85 -30.78
CA VAL A 518 27.47 15.46 -31.28
C VAL A 518 27.05 15.48 -32.74
N LEU A 519 27.87 14.94 -33.63
CA LEU A 519 27.49 14.69 -35.02
C LEU A 519 27.07 13.22 -35.18
N TYR A 520 26.01 12.98 -35.93
CA TYR A 520 25.61 11.65 -36.40
C TYR A 520 25.68 11.57 -37.92
N GLN A 521 26.20 10.46 -38.43
CA GLN A 521 26.19 10.15 -39.86
C GLN A 521 25.95 8.65 -40.07
N LYS A 522 25.24 8.29 -41.15
CA LYS A 522 25.10 6.89 -41.55
C LYS A 522 24.93 6.74 -43.06
N GLY A 523 25.57 5.72 -43.61
CA GLY A 523 25.62 5.49 -45.05
C GLY A 523 26.23 6.67 -45.80
N SER A 524 25.49 7.20 -46.77
CA SER A 524 25.87 8.35 -47.61
C SER A 524 25.10 9.64 -47.30
N GLU A 525 24.32 9.68 -46.22
CA GLU A 525 23.73 10.96 -45.78
C GLU A 525 24.83 11.93 -45.31
N PRO A 526 24.66 13.26 -45.46
CA PRO A 526 25.52 14.22 -44.80
C PRO A 526 25.40 14.11 -43.28
N ALA A 527 26.48 14.40 -42.55
CA ALA A 527 26.43 14.41 -41.09
C ALA A 527 25.45 15.48 -40.57
N LYS A 528 24.75 15.15 -39.48
CA LYS A 528 23.73 15.99 -38.85
C LYS A 528 24.10 16.18 -37.38
N GLU A 529 24.14 17.44 -36.93
CA GLU A 529 24.34 17.76 -35.52
C GLU A 529 23.09 17.42 -34.70
N LEU A 530 23.29 16.75 -33.57
CA LEU A 530 22.24 16.21 -32.71
C LEU A 530 22.12 17.00 -31.41
N ARG A 531 20.90 17.04 -30.88
CA ARG A 531 20.62 17.55 -29.53
C ARG A 531 20.90 16.45 -28.50
N PHE A 532 21.42 16.86 -27.35
CA PHE A 532 21.74 15.97 -26.24
C PHE A 532 21.55 16.68 -24.90
N TYR A 533 21.53 15.90 -23.82
CA TYR A 533 21.61 16.37 -22.45
C TYR A 533 22.87 15.81 -21.79
N GLU A 534 23.69 16.66 -21.17
CA GLU A 534 24.84 16.26 -20.35
C GLU A 534 24.49 16.44 -18.87
N TYR A 535 24.59 15.35 -18.10
CA TYR A 535 24.43 15.35 -16.64
C TYR A 535 25.82 15.17 -16.00
N ARG A 536 26.34 16.22 -15.37
CA ARG A 536 27.69 16.23 -14.76
C ARG A 536 27.63 15.77 -13.30
N PHE A 537 28.16 14.60 -13.01
CA PHE A 537 28.32 14.04 -11.67
C PHE A 537 29.72 14.31 -11.13
N ASN A 538 29.85 14.47 -9.81
CA ASN A 538 31.12 14.66 -9.10
C ASN A 538 31.11 13.85 -7.79
N LYS A 539 32.30 13.50 -7.29
CA LYS A 539 32.43 12.89 -5.95
C LYS A 539 31.96 13.88 -4.87
N GLY A 540 31.29 13.35 -3.85
CA GLY A 540 30.68 14.13 -2.78
C GLY A 540 29.31 14.74 -3.12
N THR A 541 28.89 14.75 -4.39
CA THR A 541 27.56 15.23 -4.81
C THR A 541 26.45 14.39 -4.18
N TYR A 542 25.41 15.06 -3.68
CA TYR A 542 24.19 14.42 -3.21
C TYR A 542 23.19 14.25 -4.34
N ALA A 543 22.51 13.11 -4.39
CA ALA A 543 21.46 12.80 -5.35
C ALA A 543 20.22 12.24 -4.63
N ASN A 544 19.04 12.62 -5.12
CA ASN A 544 17.82 11.87 -4.82
C ASN A 544 17.74 10.66 -5.74
N VAL A 545 17.20 9.56 -5.25
CA VAL A 545 16.89 8.37 -6.07
C VAL A 545 15.45 7.97 -5.77
N ASP A 546 14.55 8.28 -6.70
CA ASP A 546 13.13 8.09 -6.48
C ASP A 546 12.75 6.60 -6.54
N TYR A 547 11.85 6.15 -5.65
CA TYR A 547 11.39 4.77 -5.67
C TYR A 547 10.76 4.47 -7.03
N SER A 548 11.29 3.44 -7.67
CA SER A 548 10.84 2.96 -8.97
C SER A 548 11.18 1.49 -9.07
N ASN A 549 10.52 0.81 -10.00
CA ASN A 549 10.64 -0.64 -10.14
C ASN A 549 11.95 -1.06 -10.85
N LYS A 550 12.79 -0.06 -11.16
CA LYS A 550 14.19 -0.15 -11.59
C LYS A 550 15.16 -0.05 -10.41
N LEU A 551 14.66 0.24 -9.19
CA LEU A 551 15.36 0.46 -7.93
C LEU A 551 14.66 -0.29 -6.78
N GLU A 552 14.64 -1.62 -6.87
CA GLU A 552 14.02 -2.47 -5.84
C GLU A 552 14.99 -2.64 -4.65
N TYR A 553 15.06 -1.58 -3.84
CA TYR A 553 15.91 -1.46 -2.65
C TYR A 553 15.09 -0.99 -1.42
N SER A 554 14.20 -0.02 -1.61
CA SER A 554 13.24 0.48 -0.60
C SER A 554 12.03 1.10 -1.31
N THR A 555 10.85 1.08 -0.68
CA THR A 555 9.63 1.76 -1.16
C THR A 555 9.64 3.28 -0.96
N GLU A 556 10.68 3.81 -0.33
CA GLU A 556 10.80 5.21 0.09
C GLU A 556 11.97 5.86 -0.70
N ASN A 557 11.87 7.14 -1.07
CA ASN A 557 12.83 7.79 -1.98
C ASN A 557 14.16 8.07 -1.28
N LEU A 558 15.26 7.53 -1.83
CA LEU A 558 16.58 7.61 -1.20
C LEU A 558 17.19 9.01 -1.33
N LEU A 559 17.97 9.39 -0.31
CA LEU A 559 19.02 10.39 -0.43
C LEU A 559 20.37 9.67 -0.38
N ALA A 560 21.17 9.86 -1.42
CA ALA A 560 22.47 9.21 -1.60
C ALA A 560 23.59 10.25 -1.79
N GLN A 561 24.82 9.88 -1.42
CA GLN A 561 26.02 10.65 -1.73
C GLN A 561 26.93 9.84 -2.66
N VAL A 562 27.36 10.45 -3.77
CA VAL A 562 28.34 9.89 -4.70
C VAL A 562 29.70 9.76 -4.02
N VAL A 563 30.22 8.53 -3.98
CA VAL A 563 31.53 8.21 -3.41
C VAL A 563 32.56 8.09 -4.52
N GLU A 564 32.26 7.26 -5.54
CA GLU A 564 33.21 6.88 -6.57
C GLU A 564 32.49 6.70 -7.92
N ILE A 565 33.14 7.13 -9.01
CA ILE A 565 32.58 7.13 -10.36
C ILE A 565 33.53 6.29 -11.24
N PRO A 566 33.08 5.21 -11.89
CA PRO A 566 33.96 4.36 -12.67
C PRO A 566 34.51 5.10 -13.89
N ILE A 567 35.70 4.69 -14.32
CA ILE A 567 36.35 5.26 -15.50
C ILE A 567 35.77 4.63 -16.76
N GLY A 568 35.23 5.48 -17.64
CA GLY A 568 34.66 5.14 -18.92
C GLY A 568 35.46 5.68 -20.11
N ILE A 569 34.76 6.33 -21.04
CA ILE A 569 35.41 6.99 -22.18
C ILE A 569 36.13 8.23 -21.67
N LEU A 570 37.46 8.17 -21.57
CA LEU A 570 38.28 9.33 -21.23
C LEU A 570 38.61 10.15 -22.48
N VAL A 571 38.29 11.44 -22.43
CA VAL A 571 38.49 12.39 -23.53
C VAL A 571 39.34 13.56 -23.02
N SER A 572 40.49 13.77 -23.67
CA SER A 572 41.52 14.74 -23.28
C SER A 572 42.23 15.27 -24.52
N GLN A 573 42.76 16.49 -24.44
CA GLN A 573 43.61 17.07 -25.48
C GLN A 573 44.95 16.30 -25.60
N ASP A 574 45.49 15.84 -24.48
CA ASP A 574 46.62 14.90 -24.45
C ASP A 574 46.10 13.48 -24.19
N GLN A 575 46.15 12.64 -25.23
CA GLN A 575 45.74 11.24 -25.15
C GLN A 575 46.67 10.41 -24.26
N ASN A 576 47.93 10.82 -24.04
CA ASN A 576 48.83 10.13 -23.11
C ASN A 576 48.34 10.29 -21.66
N VAL A 577 47.81 11.47 -21.32
CA VAL A 577 47.25 11.77 -19.99
C VAL A 577 45.97 10.98 -19.75
N ALA A 578 45.11 10.80 -20.76
CA ALA A 578 43.96 9.90 -20.67
C ALA A 578 44.36 8.42 -20.58
N ALA A 579 45.29 7.95 -21.42
CA ALA A 579 45.70 6.54 -21.48
C ALA A 579 46.42 6.05 -20.21
N ASN A 580 47.07 6.94 -19.46
CA ASN A 580 47.74 6.61 -18.19
C ASN A 580 46.88 6.91 -16.94
N TYR A 581 45.63 7.32 -17.10
CA TYR A 581 44.76 7.60 -15.96
C TYR A 581 44.38 6.29 -15.22
N PRO A 582 44.45 6.24 -13.86
CA PRO A 582 44.19 5.02 -13.10
C PRO A 582 42.77 4.52 -13.31
N GLN A 583 42.63 3.25 -13.69
CA GLN A 583 41.34 2.59 -13.87
C GLN A 583 40.64 2.42 -12.52
N VAL A 584 39.47 3.03 -12.37
CA VAL A 584 38.61 2.88 -11.19
C VAL A 584 37.49 1.90 -11.53
N GLN A 585 37.34 0.88 -10.69
CA GLN A 585 36.28 -0.12 -10.77
C GLN A 585 35.28 0.05 -9.61
N LEU A 586 34.06 -0.44 -9.84
CA LEU A 586 32.96 -0.40 -8.88
C LEU A 586 33.32 -1.15 -7.59
N GLN A 587 33.13 -0.51 -6.44
CA GLN A 587 33.50 -1.06 -5.13
C GLN A 587 32.31 -1.65 -4.38
N HIS A 588 31.10 -1.15 -4.61
CA HIS A 588 29.89 -1.57 -3.94
C HIS A 588 29.08 -2.58 -4.77
N ASN A 589 28.17 -3.32 -4.14
CA ASN A 589 27.26 -4.21 -4.86
C ASN A 589 26.25 -3.37 -5.67
N PRO A 590 25.95 -3.72 -6.93
CA PRO A 590 25.03 -2.96 -7.77
C PRO A 590 23.56 -3.27 -7.43
N TYR A 591 22.74 -2.22 -7.37
CA TYR A 591 21.31 -2.26 -7.10
C TYR A 591 20.52 -1.57 -8.21
N GLY A 592 19.39 -2.17 -8.57
CA GLY A 592 18.59 -1.71 -9.69
C GLY A 592 19.20 -2.01 -11.05
N PHE A 593 18.62 -1.44 -12.11
CA PHE A 593 19.09 -1.63 -13.48
C PHE A 593 18.75 -0.45 -14.40
N CYS A 594 19.57 -0.24 -15.43
CA CYS A 594 19.23 0.65 -16.53
C CYS A 594 18.19 -0.03 -17.45
N ALA A 595 17.00 0.58 -17.55
CA ALA A 595 15.91 0.10 -18.41
C ALA A 595 16.01 0.57 -19.87
N LEU A 596 16.77 1.64 -20.14
CA LEU A 596 17.03 2.15 -21.49
C LEU A 596 18.30 1.51 -22.08
N ARG A 597 18.45 1.60 -23.40
CA ARG A 597 19.64 1.10 -24.10
C ARG A 597 20.88 1.90 -23.70
N CYS A 598 21.81 1.27 -22.98
CA CYS A 598 23.14 1.82 -22.72
C CYS A 598 24.19 1.16 -23.64
N LEU A 599 24.97 1.99 -24.33
CA LEU A 599 25.92 1.52 -25.34
C LEU A 599 27.27 1.05 -24.80
N HIS A 600 27.56 1.24 -23.50
CA HIS A 600 28.86 0.89 -22.92
C HIS A 600 28.74 -0.12 -21.77
N GLN A 601 28.09 -1.25 -22.06
CA GLN A 601 27.83 -2.35 -21.12
C GLN A 601 29.10 -2.85 -20.38
N SER A 602 30.30 -2.70 -20.97
CA SER A 602 31.58 -3.05 -20.36
C SER A 602 32.07 -2.13 -19.23
N LEU A 603 31.37 -1.04 -18.92
CA LEU A 603 31.65 -0.16 -17.77
C LEU A 603 30.70 -0.39 -16.58
N GLY A 604 29.76 -1.32 -16.72
CA GLY A 604 28.63 -1.49 -15.80
C GLY A 604 27.56 -0.39 -15.93
N GLY A 605 27.96 0.89 -15.93
CA GLY A 605 27.03 2.03 -15.93
C GLY A 605 26.40 2.28 -14.55
N TYR A 606 27.19 2.13 -13.49
CA TYR A 606 26.79 2.39 -12.09
C TYR A 606 27.74 3.41 -11.44
N VAL A 607 27.30 4.04 -10.36
CA VAL A 607 28.09 4.94 -9.51
C VAL A 607 28.01 4.43 -8.08
N ASP A 608 29.15 4.33 -7.39
CA ASP A 608 29.20 3.93 -5.98
C ASP A 608 28.66 5.06 -5.11
N VAL A 609 27.68 4.75 -4.26
CA VAL A 609 27.05 5.68 -3.34
C VAL A 609 27.00 5.18 -1.90
N ASN A 610 26.98 6.12 -0.96
CA ASN A 610 26.51 5.91 0.40
C ASN A 610 25.04 6.32 0.47
N VAL A 611 24.13 5.44 0.90
CA VAL A 611 22.75 5.82 1.25
C VAL A 611 22.77 6.50 2.62
N LEU A 612 22.15 7.67 2.69
CA LEU A 612 22.16 8.56 3.86
C LEU A 612 20.79 8.56 4.56
N SER A 613 19.74 8.38 3.79
CA SER A 613 18.33 8.34 4.20
C SER A 613 17.55 7.53 3.18
N VAL A 614 16.52 6.82 3.65
CA VAL A 614 15.51 6.17 2.79
C VAL A 614 14.24 7.02 2.66
N ASP A 615 14.03 8.00 3.53
CA ASP A 615 12.82 8.80 3.67
C ASP A 615 13.00 10.24 3.13
N SER A 616 13.70 10.39 2.00
CA SER A 616 13.97 11.65 1.30
C SER A 616 14.54 12.78 2.20
N GLY A 617 15.32 12.39 3.22
CA GLY A 617 15.97 13.29 4.18
C GLY A 617 15.16 13.62 5.44
N GLU A 618 14.04 12.94 5.72
CA GLU A 618 13.26 13.15 6.95
C GLU A 618 13.98 12.64 8.21
N SER A 619 14.60 11.47 8.16
CA SER A 619 15.57 10.96 9.13
C SER A 619 16.92 10.68 8.44
N LEU A 620 17.93 10.25 9.21
CA LEU A 620 19.20 9.75 8.67
C LEU A 620 19.36 8.29 9.10
N LEU A 621 20.03 7.48 8.26
CA LEU A 621 20.45 6.14 8.66
C LEU A 621 21.57 6.24 9.69
N GLU A 622 21.49 5.41 10.74
CA GLU A 622 22.49 5.34 11.82
C GLU A 622 23.85 4.84 11.32
N SER A 623 23.86 4.08 10.22
CA SER A 623 25.05 3.72 9.45
C SER A 623 24.77 3.90 7.95
N GLN A 624 25.82 4.27 7.20
CA GLN A 624 25.71 4.48 5.75
C GLN A 624 25.75 3.13 5.02
N GLU A 625 24.66 2.79 4.33
CA GLU A 625 24.62 1.60 3.48
C GLU A 625 25.34 1.86 2.14
N LYS A 626 26.17 0.90 1.74
CA LYS A 626 27.09 1.05 0.61
C LYS A 626 26.62 0.23 -0.58
N ILE A 627 26.10 0.94 -1.59
CA ILE A 627 25.54 0.34 -2.81
C ILE A 627 26.06 1.06 -4.05
N ALA A 628 25.90 0.46 -5.21
CA ALA A 628 26.16 1.08 -6.50
C ALA A 628 24.85 1.21 -7.30
N LEU A 629 24.60 2.35 -7.93
CA LEU A 629 23.33 2.64 -8.60
C LEU A 629 23.54 3.16 -10.03
N PRO A 630 22.63 2.87 -10.99
CA PRO A 630 22.68 3.48 -12.30
C PRO A 630 22.50 5.01 -12.18
N PRO A 631 23.33 5.84 -12.83
CA PRO A 631 23.25 7.29 -12.70
C PRO A 631 21.97 7.85 -13.33
N CYS A 632 21.32 7.08 -14.22
CA CYS A 632 20.03 7.42 -14.80
C CYS A 632 18.81 7.17 -13.89
N LEU A 633 19.03 6.69 -12.66
CA LEU A 633 18.02 6.68 -11.59
C LEU A 633 18.24 7.83 -10.58
N MET A 634 19.35 8.56 -10.71
CA MET A 634 19.71 9.68 -9.84
C MET A 634 19.18 11.00 -10.39
N ASN A 635 18.50 11.76 -9.54
CA ASN A 635 17.98 13.09 -9.81
C ASN A 635 18.65 14.12 -8.88
N ASP A 636 18.71 15.39 -9.29
CA ASP A 636 19.16 16.47 -8.42
C ASP A 636 18.26 16.55 -7.16
N PRO A 637 18.84 16.68 -5.95
CA PRO A 637 18.06 16.81 -4.73
C PRO A 637 17.34 18.16 -4.71
N GLN A 638 16.07 18.14 -4.31
CA GLN A 638 15.28 19.37 -4.15
C GLN A 638 15.98 20.31 -3.15
N TRP A 639 16.01 21.60 -3.48
CA TRP A 639 16.87 22.60 -2.82
C TRP A 639 16.64 22.67 -1.29
N ASP A 640 15.37 22.65 -0.89
CA ASP A 640 14.90 22.62 0.50
C ASP A 640 15.41 21.40 1.28
N LYS A 641 15.40 20.21 0.64
CA LYS A 641 15.92 18.97 1.23
C LYS A 641 17.44 19.03 1.39
N LYS A 642 18.16 19.64 0.43
CA LYS A 642 19.61 19.82 0.48
C LYS A 642 20.04 20.74 1.63
N GLU A 643 19.37 21.89 1.82
CA GLU A 643 19.64 22.78 2.95
C GLU A 643 19.31 22.12 4.30
N LYS A 644 18.13 21.49 4.41
CA LYS A 644 17.70 20.73 5.60
C LYS A 644 18.67 19.61 5.97
N TYR A 645 19.38 19.04 5.00
CA TYR A 645 20.42 18.03 5.21
C TYR A 645 21.75 18.64 5.69
N ILE A 646 22.25 19.70 5.04
CA ILE A 646 23.49 20.39 5.44
C ILE A 646 23.38 20.87 6.90
N SER A 647 22.25 21.48 7.28
CA SER A 647 21.99 21.92 8.66
C SER A 647 21.87 20.78 9.68
N LYS A 648 21.48 19.57 9.25
CA LYS A 648 21.39 18.38 10.11
C LYS A 648 22.75 17.75 10.39
N LEU A 649 23.68 17.79 9.43
CA LEU A 649 25.00 17.17 9.57
C LEU A 649 25.96 17.92 10.50
N GLN A 650 25.70 19.20 10.80
CA GLN A 650 26.69 20.09 11.44
C GLN A 650 28.02 20.13 10.68
N LEU A 651 27.97 20.17 9.34
CA LEU A 651 29.13 20.56 8.54
C LEU A 651 29.39 22.05 8.81
N ASP A 652 30.58 22.36 9.35
CA ASP A 652 31.00 23.73 9.68
C ASP A 652 30.85 24.67 8.48
N ASP A 653 30.56 25.95 8.78
CA ASP A 653 30.06 26.98 7.86
C ASP A 653 30.65 26.92 6.44
N TRP A 654 29.79 26.62 5.46
CA TRP A 654 30.15 26.64 4.04
C TRP A 654 30.35 28.08 3.58
N THR A 655 31.59 28.59 3.68
CA THR A 655 31.97 29.87 3.06
C THR A 655 31.60 29.84 1.57
N PRO A 656 30.71 30.74 1.10
CA PRO A 656 30.32 30.75 -0.30
C PRO A 656 31.54 31.02 -1.19
N ILE A 657 31.74 30.18 -2.20
CA ILE A 657 32.65 30.51 -3.30
C ILE A 657 32.00 31.65 -4.08
N ASP A 658 32.60 32.83 -4.01
CA ASP A 658 32.10 34.03 -4.69
C ASP A 658 32.31 33.88 -6.22
N ILE A 659 31.20 33.73 -6.94
CA ILE A 659 31.18 33.46 -8.40
C ILE A 659 31.40 34.76 -9.22
N THR A 660 32.13 35.73 -8.67
CA THR A 660 32.45 37.01 -9.34
C THR A 660 33.92 37.18 -9.72
N GLN A 661 34.81 36.23 -9.41
CA GLN A 661 36.23 36.29 -9.80
C GLN A 661 36.81 34.94 -10.27
N ASN A 662 36.53 34.58 -11.53
CA ASN A 662 37.50 34.30 -12.61
C ASN A 662 36.78 33.76 -13.85
#